data_AF-A0A959JYN8-F1
#
_entry.id   AF-A0A959JYN8-F1
#
_cell.length_a   1.000
_cell.length_b   1.000
_cell.length_c   1.000
_cell.angle_alpha   90.00
_cell.angle_beta   90.00
_cell.angle_gamma   90.00
#
_symmetry.space_group_name_H-M   'P 1'
#
loop_
_entity.id
_entity.type
_entity.pdbx_description
1 polymer ?
#
loop_
_entity_poly.entity_id
_entity_poly.type
_entity_poly.pdbx_seq_one_letter_code
_entity_poly.pdbx_strand_id
1 'polypeptide(L)'
;MARGIEVGKFPAIGAIFFIIGVIGACQPSRFGDASHLQLFRRSVLDQKTRMITLGFDQSDYLAYDLKNMVPYQFWNGGVLWNGAVFNHIKTVQPASYGHIYWQLKDPSIYWRVTQEDQSIPCQVQFEAYELVPQHQITFHYTLLFAGEEVVVKEIPAIYQHADSVFYERNLSFGEVPPNTRIYINGQPVDPEMRIREGFKKVETPERPGEVTSGDGAQYWLDRSGCNTCHQMEESNIGPAYRQIAERYNREDEDLLIQSVVQGQTGKWGQAQMIPHPDMEERDIRNMVRYILSLVPDEKDQNRARSTVQLETVTPKSPGFGAPLEAVHPSFDLISIRPETFRPRVGGMHLMDNGKLLISTWDSVGAVYQIMNLEKDDPESTEVKMIASGLAEPLGITSVDEKIFVLQKHELTQLIDTDGDDLTDQYVCICDDFMVTPDFHEFSYGLVHHQGKFYGGLGLAMRLMSTELQLEDRGTVFSVDMEGNFEIIARGLRQPNGIGVGPDDEIFVTENQGQWVPACKLIQVQRGRFYGCQFGTGDRFKDEKETLPAVYLPQDEIGNSPGEPVLLKQGPYAGQMIFGDVSHGGINRAFLEKIDGEYQGCVFRFCQGLEAGINRLAIDDEGSIYAGGVGMNGGWAHKEHQFGLEKLKYNGNTTFEILALRIKPGGFELEFTSPLSREIPFDRSKIKVAQWRYEATEKYGGPKIDEEQLPIEKIEISDNGKIINLKIPGIREGYVVYFYLDENLKDINQHRLWSGETWYTVKSLPEAAVPL
;
A
#
# COMPACT_ATOMS: atom_id res chain seq x y z
N MET A 1 -58.17 -53.50 -21.63
CA MET A 1 -58.90 -54.07 -20.49
C MET A 1 -58.52 -53.26 -19.26
N ALA A 2 -59.38 -52.32 -18.85
CA ALA A 2 -60.12 -52.32 -17.57
C ALA A 2 -59.19 -52.08 -16.35
N ARG A 3 -59.18 -50.87 -15.73
CA ARG A 3 -60.06 -50.42 -14.60
C ARG A 3 -60.20 -51.52 -13.54
N GLY A 4 -59.90 -51.39 -12.24
CA GLY A 4 -59.83 -50.30 -11.27
C GLY A 4 -60.45 -50.79 -9.94
N ILE A 5 -60.31 -50.03 -8.83
CA ILE A 5 -61.16 -50.05 -7.59
C ILE A 5 -60.73 -51.07 -6.49
N GLU A 6 -60.66 -50.87 -5.15
CA GLU A 6 -60.97 -49.84 -4.11
C GLU A 6 -60.10 -50.14 -2.83
N VAL A 7 -59.51 -49.17 -2.13
CA VAL A 7 -59.91 -48.47 -0.86
C VAL A 7 -60.26 -49.33 0.38
N GLY A 8 -59.51 -49.11 1.49
CA GLY A 8 -59.91 -49.42 2.86
C GLY A 8 -58.98 -48.76 3.91
N LYS A 9 -59.54 -48.10 4.93
CA LYS A 9 -58.93 -47.11 5.83
C LYS A 9 -59.00 -47.50 7.32
N PHE A 10 -57.91 -47.22 8.08
CA PHE A 10 -57.77 -46.80 9.51
C PHE A 10 -58.09 -47.76 10.69
N PRO A 11 -57.64 -47.48 11.95
CA PRO A 11 -56.48 -46.70 12.45
C PRO A 11 -55.70 -47.42 13.60
N ALA A 12 -54.48 -46.95 13.95
CA ALA A 12 -53.94 -47.12 15.31
C ALA A 12 -52.93 -46.01 15.65
N ILE A 13 -53.21 -45.36 16.77
CA ILE A 13 -52.42 -44.31 17.43
C ILE A 13 -51.18 -44.95 18.07
N GLY A 14 -50.00 -44.39 17.85
CA GLY A 14 -48.75 -44.83 18.48
C GLY A 14 -47.68 -43.75 18.39
N ALA A 15 -47.20 -43.32 19.56
CA ALA A 15 -46.30 -42.20 19.83
C ALA A 15 -45.08 -42.07 18.90
N ILE A 16 -44.81 -40.83 18.46
CA ILE A 16 -43.53 -40.41 17.87
C ILE A 16 -42.56 -40.13 19.02
N PHE A 17 -41.54 -40.99 19.18
CA PHE A 17 -40.30 -40.63 19.86
C PHE A 17 -39.39 -39.94 18.84
N PHE A 18 -39.14 -38.65 19.05
CA PHE A 18 -38.09 -37.91 18.35
C PHE A 18 -36.74 -38.37 18.93
N ILE A 19 -36.05 -39.29 18.24
CA ILE A 19 -34.64 -39.54 18.49
C ILE A 19 -33.87 -38.49 17.69
N ILE A 20 -33.37 -37.47 18.38
CA ILE A 20 -32.35 -36.55 17.86
C ILE A 20 -31.06 -37.38 17.75
N GLY A 21 -30.85 -37.95 16.56
CA GLY A 21 -29.56 -38.48 16.17
C GLY A 21 -28.65 -37.30 15.82
N VAL A 22 -27.80 -36.91 16.77
CA VAL A 22 -26.66 -36.01 16.52
C VAL A 22 -25.69 -36.76 15.60
N ILE A 23 -25.86 -36.59 14.29
CA ILE A 23 -24.82 -36.90 13.33
C ILE A 23 -23.84 -35.74 13.44
N GLY A 24 -22.78 -35.93 14.22
CA GLY A 24 -21.62 -35.05 14.23
C GLY A 24 -21.02 -35.04 12.84
N ALA A 25 -21.38 -34.05 12.03
CA ALA A 25 -20.66 -33.72 10.83
C ALA A 25 -19.29 -33.18 11.26
N CYS A 26 -18.25 -34.03 11.19
CA CYS A 26 -16.88 -33.54 11.10
C CYS A 26 -16.78 -32.72 9.82
N GLN A 27 -16.98 -31.40 9.93
CA GLN A 27 -16.44 -30.47 8.96
C GLN A 27 -14.91 -30.54 9.11
N PRO A 28 -14.15 -30.84 8.05
CA PRO A 28 -12.71 -30.67 8.11
C PRO A 28 -12.46 -29.16 8.24
N SER A 29 -11.84 -28.75 9.35
CA SER A 29 -11.27 -27.41 9.52
C SER A 29 -10.17 -27.24 8.45
N ARG A 30 -10.54 -26.69 7.29
CA ARG A 30 -9.59 -26.14 6.32
C ARG A 30 -9.20 -24.74 6.81
N PHE A 31 -7.90 -24.49 6.78
CA PHE A 31 -7.13 -23.51 7.57
C PHE A 31 -6.83 -24.05 8.97
N GLY A 32 -5.56 -24.43 9.16
CA GLY A 32 -5.03 -24.83 10.46
C GLY A 32 -5.31 -23.75 11.50
N ASP A 33 -5.45 -24.20 12.73
CA ASP A 33 -5.80 -23.43 13.92
C ASP A 33 -5.17 -22.03 13.94
N ALA A 34 -5.94 -21.02 13.50
CA ALA A 34 -5.52 -19.62 13.39
C ALA A 34 -5.32 -18.92 14.75
N SER A 35 -5.43 -19.66 15.86
CA SER A 35 -5.23 -19.14 17.21
C SER A 35 -3.83 -18.55 17.44
N HIS A 36 -2.79 -19.09 16.78
CA HIS A 36 -1.44 -18.52 16.82
C HIS A 36 -1.31 -17.18 16.08
N LEU A 37 -2.18 -16.88 15.10
CA LEU A 37 -2.16 -15.64 14.30
C LEU A 37 -2.62 -14.40 15.07
N GLN A 38 -3.06 -14.56 16.32
CA GLN A 38 -3.50 -13.47 17.20
C GLN A 38 -2.51 -13.13 18.33
N LEU A 39 -1.39 -13.85 18.44
CA LEU A 39 -0.49 -13.74 19.60
C LEU A 39 0.56 -12.65 19.45
N PHE A 40 0.92 -12.23 18.24
CA PHE A 40 1.80 -11.08 18.04
C PHE A 40 1.49 -10.33 16.74
N ARG A 41 1.75 -9.03 16.70
CA ARG A 41 1.55 -8.20 15.51
C ARG A 41 2.34 -6.91 15.51
N ARG A 42 2.98 -6.60 14.37
CA ARG A 42 3.58 -5.30 14.08
C ARG A 42 2.48 -4.31 13.65
N SER A 43 2.47 -3.10 14.21
CA SER A 43 1.51 -2.06 13.81
C SER A 43 1.94 -0.67 14.27
N VAL A 44 1.10 0.34 13.97
CA VAL A 44 1.23 1.69 14.52
C VAL A 44 0.33 1.90 15.76
N LEU A 45 0.35 0.94 16.70
CA LEU A 45 -0.52 0.92 17.88
C LEU A 45 -0.46 2.25 18.65
N ASP A 46 -1.62 2.81 18.98
CA ASP A 46 -1.75 4.08 19.72
C ASP A 46 -0.96 5.23 19.07
N GLN A 47 -0.92 5.26 17.74
CA GLN A 47 -0.14 6.24 16.97
C GLN A 47 1.37 6.18 17.30
N LYS A 48 1.89 5.03 17.71
CA LYS A 48 3.33 4.79 17.89
C LYS A 48 3.81 3.86 16.79
N THR A 49 4.89 4.22 16.13
CA THR A 49 5.47 3.42 15.06
C THR A 49 6.35 2.30 15.61
N ARG A 50 6.68 1.30 14.78
CA ARG A 50 7.62 0.22 15.14
C ARG A 50 7.20 -0.59 16.37
N MET A 51 5.89 -0.62 16.64
CA MET A 51 5.33 -1.36 17.76
C MET A 51 5.15 -2.83 17.42
N ILE A 52 5.42 -3.71 18.37
CA ILE A 52 4.89 -5.08 18.38
C ILE A 52 3.91 -5.21 19.55
N THR A 53 2.73 -5.75 19.26
CA THR A 53 1.71 -6.07 20.25
C THR A 53 1.67 -7.57 20.43
N LEU A 54 1.69 -8.02 21.69
CA LEU A 54 1.66 -9.42 22.09
C LEU A 54 0.37 -9.70 22.86
N GLY A 55 -0.36 -10.75 22.49
CA GLY A 55 -1.47 -11.30 23.26
C GLY A 55 -1.04 -12.57 23.96
N PHE A 56 -1.20 -12.64 25.29
CA PHE A 56 -0.79 -13.81 26.09
C PHE A 56 -1.99 -14.70 26.50
N ASP A 57 -3.17 -14.11 26.61
CA ASP A 57 -4.44 -14.76 26.89
C ASP A 57 -5.56 -13.98 26.15
N GLN A 58 -6.83 -14.33 26.32
CA GLN A 58 -7.94 -13.64 25.65
C GLN A 58 -8.04 -12.14 25.95
N SER A 59 -7.50 -11.69 27.09
CA SER A 59 -7.65 -10.31 27.56
C SER A 59 -6.36 -9.63 28.01
N ASP A 60 -5.25 -10.34 28.17
CA ASP A 60 -3.99 -9.73 28.65
C ASP A 60 -3.02 -9.48 27.48
N TYR A 61 -2.64 -8.22 27.32
CA TYR A 61 -1.83 -7.74 26.19
C TYR A 61 -0.63 -6.92 26.64
N LEU A 62 0.45 -7.01 25.89
CA LEU A 62 1.70 -6.28 26.12
C LEU A 62 2.18 -5.67 24.80
N ALA A 63 2.67 -4.44 24.82
CA ALA A 63 3.20 -3.78 23.63
C ALA A 63 4.63 -3.27 23.87
N TYR A 64 5.47 -3.39 22.84
CA TYR A 64 6.87 -2.93 22.83
C TYR A 64 7.15 -2.00 21.66
N ASP A 65 7.91 -0.95 21.91
CA ASP A 65 8.66 -0.22 20.88
C ASP A 65 9.95 -1.00 20.60
N LEU A 66 9.99 -1.65 19.43
CA LEU A 66 11.15 -2.44 19.04
C LEU A 66 12.36 -1.57 18.73
N LYS A 67 12.21 -0.34 18.22
CA LYS A 67 13.38 0.47 17.87
C LYS A 67 14.23 0.81 19.09
N ASN A 68 13.56 1.10 20.19
CA ASN A 68 14.21 1.63 21.38
C ASN A 68 14.40 0.58 22.49
N MET A 69 13.99 -0.68 22.27
CA MET A 69 13.95 -1.73 23.29
C MET A 69 13.19 -1.26 24.54
N VAL A 70 11.95 -0.79 24.33
CA VAL A 70 11.13 -0.20 25.39
C VAL A 70 9.78 -0.90 25.49
N PRO A 71 9.43 -1.52 26.64
CA PRO A 71 8.05 -1.91 26.91
C PRO A 71 7.19 -0.66 27.05
N TYR A 72 6.11 -0.58 26.28
CA TYR A 72 5.20 0.55 26.27
C TYR A 72 4.10 0.40 27.33
N GLN A 73 3.32 -0.69 27.27
CA GLN A 73 2.24 -0.94 28.22
C GLN A 73 1.86 -2.42 28.34
N PHE A 74 1.34 -2.77 29.51
CA PHE A 74 0.69 -4.04 29.84
C PHE A 74 -0.73 -3.76 30.34
N TRP A 75 -1.75 -4.37 29.74
CA TRP A 75 -3.15 -4.10 30.05
C TRP A 75 -4.06 -5.32 29.94
N ASN A 76 -5.21 -5.23 30.62
CA ASN A 76 -6.35 -6.13 30.44
C ASN A 76 -7.43 -5.47 29.58
N GLY A 77 -7.87 -6.11 28.50
CA GLY A 77 -8.83 -5.59 27.53
C GLY A 77 -8.55 -6.15 26.14
N GLY A 78 -8.22 -5.28 25.18
CA GLY A 78 -7.81 -5.72 23.85
C GLY A 78 -7.29 -4.60 22.95
N VAL A 79 -7.24 -4.89 21.66
CA VAL A 79 -6.89 -3.92 20.61
C VAL A 79 -8.08 -3.72 19.69
N LEU A 80 -8.45 -2.47 19.47
CA LEU A 80 -9.32 -2.06 18.38
C LEU A 80 -8.49 -2.00 17.10
N TRP A 81 -8.48 -3.10 16.35
CA TRP A 81 -7.84 -3.19 15.03
C TRP A 81 -8.63 -2.39 13.99
N ASN A 82 -8.52 -1.07 14.06
CA ASN A 82 -9.09 -0.15 13.10
C ASN A 82 -8.01 0.34 12.13
N GLY A 83 -8.40 0.68 10.90
CA GLY A 83 -7.48 1.15 9.88
C GLY A 83 -7.82 0.55 8.51
N ALA A 84 -7.20 1.07 7.46
CA ALA A 84 -7.52 0.67 6.10
C ALA A 84 -7.39 -0.83 5.82
N VAL A 85 -6.35 -1.47 6.40
CA VAL A 85 -6.13 -2.93 6.28
C VAL A 85 -7.10 -3.76 7.09
N PHE A 86 -7.70 -3.20 8.14
CA PHE A 86 -8.53 -3.94 9.09
C PHE A 86 -10.03 -3.77 8.82
N ASN A 87 -10.48 -2.53 8.69
CA ASN A 87 -11.89 -2.18 8.52
C ASN A 87 -12.13 -1.13 7.43
N HIS A 88 -11.14 -0.90 6.55
CA HIS A 88 -11.23 0.03 5.40
C HIS A 88 -11.28 1.51 5.75
N ILE A 89 -11.03 1.85 7.01
CA ILE A 89 -11.11 3.22 7.48
C ILE A 89 -9.72 3.86 7.42
N LYS A 90 -9.54 4.80 6.49
CA LYS A 90 -8.23 5.46 6.29
C LYS A 90 -7.79 6.28 7.50
N THR A 91 -8.72 6.82 8.28
CA THR A 91 -8.48 7.92 9.24
C THR A 91 -8.17 7.48 10.67
N VAL A 92 -8.34 6.20 10.96
CA VAL A 92 -8.08 5.63 12.29
C VAL A 92 -6.92 4.65 12.20
N GLN A 93 -6.26 4.42 13.32
CA GLN A 93 -5.18 3.43 13.46
C GLN A 93 -5.53 2.47 14.60
N PRO A 94 -4.80 1.34 14.72
CA PRO A 94 -4.98 0.44 15.83
C PRO A 94 -4.81 1.15 17.18
N ALA A 95 -5.73 0.90 18.10
CA ALA A 95 -5.72 1.50 19.43
C ALA A 95 -5.94 0.43 20.51
N SER A 96 -5.22 0.53 21.62
CA SER A 96 -5.47 -0.27 22.81
C SER A 96 -6.75 0.19 23.52
N TYR A 97 -7.44 -0.73 24.18
CA TYR A 97 -8.55 -0.42 25.08
C TYR A 97 -8.51 -1.30 26.32
N GLY A 98 -9.02 -0.76 27.42
CA GLY A 98 -9.25 -1.47 28.66
C GLY A 98 -8.46 -0.92 29.83
N HIS A 99 -8.20 -1.78 30.82
CA HIS A 99 -7.54 -1.40 32.05
C HIS A 99 -6.03 -1.61 31.97
N ILE A 100 -5.27 -0.51 31.99
CA ILE A 100 -3.82 -0.53 32.01
C ILE A 100 -3.32 -0.98 33.38
N TYR A 101 -2.63 -2.12 33.46
CA TYR A 101 -1.93 -2.54 34.66
C TYR A 101 -0.65 -1.73 34.86
N TRP A 102 0.09 -1.52 33.78
CA TRP A 102 1.36 -0.83 33.77
C TRP A 102 1.60 -0.12 32.44
N GLN A 103 2.18 1.08 32.48
CA GLN A 103 2.59 1.82 31.29
C GLN A 103 3.84 2.64 31.62
N LEU A 104 4.81 2.63 30.69
CA LEU A 104 5.99 3.45 30.83
C LEU A 104 5.65 4.92 30.66
N LYS A 105 6.03 5.75 31.64
CA LYS A 105 5.72 7.18 31.65
C LYS A 105 6.74 8.02 30.88
N ASP A 106 8.02 7.65 30.94
CA ASP A 106 9.09 8.40 30.30
C ASP A 106 10.12 7.45 29.66
N PRO A 107 10.08 7.28 28.33
CA PRO A 107 11.05 6.45 27.60
C PRO A 107 12.42 7.13 27.41
N SER A 108 12.53 8.45 27.60
CA SER A 108 13.75 9.20 27.24
C SER A 108 14.96 8.89 28.12
N ILE A 109 14.73 8.38 29.32
CA ILE A 109 15.76 8.03 30.31
C ILE A 109 15.92 6.51 30.46
N TYR A 110 15.34 5.73 29.54
CA TYR A 110 15.17 4.30 29.75
C TYR A 110 16.50 3.54 29.68
N TRP A 111 17.35 3.84 28.70
CA TRP A 111 18.70 3.32 28.62
C TRP A 111 19.71 4.40 29.00
N ARG A 112 20.63 4.07 29.90
CA ARG A 112 21.74 4.95 30.25
C ARG A 112 23.00 4.14 30.42
N VAL A 113 24.07 4.59 29.80
CA VAL A 113 25.40 3.98 29.93
C VAL A 113 26.34 5.00 30.53
N THR A 114 27.15 4.56 31.50
CA THR A 114 28.24 5.35 32.05
C THR A 114 29.56 4.62 31.88
N GLN A 115 30.60 5.32 31.45
CA GLN A 115 31.96 4.80 31.35
C GLN A 115 32.89 5.74 32.10
N GLU A 116 33.74 5.21 32.98
CA GLU A 116 34.59 6.02 33.87
C GLU A 116 33.79 7.10 34.65
N ASP A 117 32.58 6.73 35.11
CA ASP A 117 31.60 7.59 35.78
C ASP A 117 31.05 8.78 34.96
N GLN A 118 31.34 8.84 33.65
CA GLN A 118 30.76 9.80 32.72
C GLN A 118 29.61 9.19 31.93
N SER A 119 28.52 9.94 31.73
CA SER A 119 27.41 9.49 30.89
C SER A 119 27.82 9.51 29.42
N ILE A 120 27.61 8.41 28.71
CA ILE A 120 27.85 8.31 27.27
C ILE A 120 26.55 8.01 26.52
N PRO A 121 26.39 8.49 25.28
CA PRO A 121 25.25 8.12 24.45
C PRO A 121 25.22 6.61 24.21
N CYS A 122 24.03 6.02 24.29
CA CYS A 122 23.76 4.63 23.98
C CYS A 122 22.73 4.59 22.87
N GLN A 123 23.05 3.91 21.77
CA GLN A 123 22.10 3.59 20.73
C GLN A 123 21.64 2.14 20.91
N VAL A 124 20.35 1.93 20.73
CA VAL A 124 19.75 0.59 20.69
C VAL A 124 19.60 0.22 19.22
N GLN A 125 20.02 -0.99 18.88
CA GLN A 125 19.77 -1.61 17.59
C GLN A 125 18.90 -2.84 17.79
N PHE A 126 17.78 -2.90 17.07
CA PHE A 126 16.92 -4.07 17.04
C PHE A 126 17.43 -5.04 15.97
N GLU A 127 17.73 -6.28 16.37
CA GLU A 127 18.32 -7.28 15.47
C GLU A 127 17.25 -8.24 14.95
N ALA A 128 16.44 -8.82 15.84
CA ALA A 128 15.46 -9.81 15.46
C ALA A 128 14.44 -10.09 16.58
N TYR A 129 13.32 -10.71 16.22
CA TYR A 129 12.55 -11.49 17.16
C TYR A 129 12.40 -12.94 16.71
N GLU A 130 12.38 -13.85 17.68
CA GLU A 130 12.22 -15.28 17.49
C GLU A 130 10.94 -15.75 18.16
N LEU A 131 10.21 -16.62 17.47
CA LEU A 131 9.02 -17.31 17.94
C LEU A 131 9.42 -18.74 18.26
N VAL A 132 9.43 -19.08 19.55
CA VAL A 132 9.87 -20.39 20.02
C VAL A 132 8.62 -21.26 20.26
N PRO A 133 8.70 -22.60 20.11
CA PRO A 133 7.61 -23.50 20.48
C PRO A 133 7.02 -23.18 21.86
N GLN A 134 5.68 -23.20 21.99
CA GLN A 134 4.89 -22.72 23.15
C GLN A 134 4.55 -21.21 23.17
N HIS A 135 4.66 -20.52 22.03
CA HIS A 135 4.25 -19.12 21.86
C HIS A 135 5.05 -18.11 22.70
N GLN A 136 6.29 -18.46 23.05
CA GLN A 136 7.20 -17.53 23.69
C GLN A 136 7.96 -16.74 22.62
N ILE A 137 7.97 -15.41 22.76
CA ILE A 137 8.77 -14.53 21.90
C ILE A 137 10.08 -14.18 22.61
N THR A 138 11.17 -14.18 21.85
CA THR A 138 12.48 -13.68 22.30
C THR A 138 12.89 -12.51 21.42
N PHE A 139 13.22 -11.37 22.02
CA PHE A 139 13.77 -10.23 21.32
C PHE A 139 15.29 -10.22 21.42
N HIS A 140 15.95 -9.86 20.32
CA HIS A 140 17.40 -9.73 20.22
C HIS A 140 17.76 -8.29 19.85
N TYR A 141 18.68 -7.72 20.60
CA TYR A 141 19.15 -6.35 20.46
C TYR A 141 20.66 -6.26 20.59
N THR A 142 21.21 -5.15 20.11
CA THR A 142 22.58 -4.73 20.42
C THR A 142 22.56 -3.31 20.98
N LEU A 143 23.24 -3.10 22.10
CA LEU A 143 23.52 -1.77 22.64
C LEU A 143 24.86 -1.30 22.11
N LEU A 144 24.87 -0.17 21.41
CA LEU A 144 26.05 0.43 20.80
C LEU A 144 26.43 1.70 21.55
N PHE A 145 27.68 1.79 22.01
CA PHE A 145 28.19 2.99 22.69
C PHE A 145 29.72 3.04 22.62
N ALA A 146 30.28 4.22 22.33
CA ALA A 146 31.73 4.45 22.31
C ALA A 146 32.56 3.44 21.47
N GLY A 147 31.98 2.84 20.42
CA GLY A 147 32.62 1.82 19.58
C GLY A 147 32.61 0.40 20.18
N GLU A 148 31.92 0.22 21.30
CA GLU A 148 31.68 -1.06 21.96
C GLU A 148 30.24 -1.54 21.70
N GLU A 149 30.03 -2.84 21.82
CA GLU A 149 28.74 -3.50 21.56
C GLU A 149 28.40 -4.46 22.70
N VAL A 150 27.14 -4.44 23.15
CA VAL A 150 26.61 -5.41 24.12
C VAL A 150 25.33 -6.00 23.57
N VAL A 151 25.36 -7.28 23.23
CA VAL A 151 24.17 -8.04 22.82
C VAL A 151 23.23 -8.20 24.01
N VAL A 152 21.94 -8.04 23.79
CA VAL A 152 20.90 -8.22 24.80
C VAL A 152 19.81 -9.12 24.24
N LYS A 153 19.38 -10.09 25.05
CA LYS A 153 18.19 -10.89 24.79
C LYS A 153 17.13 -10.59 25.82
N GLU A 154 15.88 -10.46 25.39
CA GLU A 154 14.75 -10.22 26.28
C GLU A 154 13.61 -11.20 25.98
N ILE A 155 13.12 -11.86 27.03
CA ILE A 155 11.99 -12.77 26.98
C ILE A 155 10.89 -12.23 27.91
N PRO A 156 9.83 -11.60 27.36
CA PRO A 156 8.66 -11.22 28.14
C PRO A 156 7.80 -12.42 28.51
N ALA A 157 7.19 -12.37 29.68
CA ALA A 157 6.22 -13.35 30.12
C ALA A 157 5.13 -12.73 30.98
N ILE A 158 3.92 -13.29 30.86
CA ILE A 158 2.80 -12.99 31.74
C ILE A 158 2.41 -14.25 32.48
N TYR A 159 2.24 -14.16 33.81
CA TYR A 159 1.81 -15.27 34.65
C TYR A 159 0.59 -14.87 35.46
N GLN A 160 -0.42 -15.73 35.50
CA GLN A 160 -1.56 -15.57 36.40
C GLN A 160 -1.45 -16.54 37.58
N HIS A 161 -1.68 -16.05 38.80
CA HIS A 161 -1.74 -16.87 40.00
C HIS A 161 -2.78 -16.33 40.98
N ALA A 162 -3.81 -17.13 41.26
CA ALA A 162 -4.97 -16.72 42.06
C ALA A 162 -5.58 -15.41 41.54
N ASP A 163 -5.70 -14.39 42.38
CA ASP A 163 -6.26 -13.08 42.04
C ASP A 163 -5.19 -12.07 41.56
N SER A 164 -4.03 -12.56 41.10
CA SER A 164 -2.92 -11.71 40.66
C SER A 164 -2.44 -12.09 39.27
N VAL A 165 -2.00 -11.08 38.52
CA VAL A 165 -1.29 -11.20 37.25
C VAL A 165 0.09 -10.59 37.40
N PHE A 166 1.10 -11.24 36.83
CA PHE A 166 2.49 -10.83 36.91
C PHE A 166 3.01 -10.59 35.52
N TYR A 167 3.63 -9.44 35.32
CA TYR A 167 4.42 -9.14 34.14
C TYR A 167 5.88 -9.32 34.49
N GLU A 168 6.58 -10.10 33.69
CA GLU A 168 7.98 -10.43 33.87
C GLU A 168 8.77 -10.22 32.58
N ARG A 169 10.00 -9.77 32.75
CA ARG A 169 11.00 -9.63 31.70
C ARG A 169 12.26 -10.36 32.16
N ASN A 170 12.66 -11.37 31.42
CA ASN A 170 13.93 -12.06 31.63
C ASN A 170 14.92 -11.52 30.59
N LEU A 171 15.96 -10.85 31.07
CA LEU A 171 16.99 -10.22 30.23
C LEU A 171 18.32 -10.93 30.45
N SER A 172 19.03 -11.20 29.35
CA SER A 172 20.42 -11.61 29.39
C SER A 172 21.29 -10.64 28.59
N PHE A 173 22.45 -10.31 29.13
CA PHE A 173 23.40 -9.36 28.57
C PHE A 173 24.70 -10.07 28.22
N GLY A 174 25.28 -9.68 27.08
CA GLY A 174 26.65 -10.03 26.72
C GLY A 174 27.68 -9.44 27.68
N GLU A 175 28.96 -9.65 27.36
CA GLU A 175 30.05 -9.12 28.16
C GLU A 175 30.04 -7.58 28.15
N VAL A 176 29.89 -6.97 29.33
CA VAL A 176 29.94 -5.52 29.49
C VAL A 176 31.41 -5.08 29.61
N PRO A 177 31.87 -4.09 28.81
CA PRO A 177 33.26 -3.64 28.85
C PRO A 177 33.72 -3.18 30.25
N PRO A 178 35.02 -3.32 30.59
CA PRO A 178 35.55 -2.82 31.85
C PRO A 178 35.27 -1.32 32.06
N ASN A 179 35.03 -0.92 33.31
CA ASN A 179 34.69 0.45 33.71
C ASN A 179 33.41 1.02 33.08
N THR A 180 32.57 0.18 32.48
CA THR A 180 31.24 0.55 31.97
C THR A 180 30.14 0.05 32.91
N ARG A 181 29.10 0.85 33.10
CA ARG A 181 27.84 0.44 33.75
C ARG A 181 26.68 0.80 32.85
N ILE A 182 25.83 -0.19 32.60
CA ILE A 182 24.57 -0.02 31.86
C ILE A 182 23.43 0.03 32.89
N TYR A 183 22.47 0.90 32.64
CA TYR A 183 21.29 1.06 33.45
C TYR A 183 20.03 0.92 32.57
N ILE A 184 19.06 0.18 33.07
CA ILE A 184 17.71 0.06 32.52
C ILE A 184 16.71 0.70 33.49
N ASN A 185 15.99 1.71 33.04
CA ASN A 185 15.03 2.49 33.84
C ASN A 185 15.61 2.91 35.22
N GLY A 186 16.86 3.36 35.23
CA GLY A 186 17.59 3.78 36.44
C GLY A 186 18.20 2.66 37.29
N GLN A 187 17.94 1.39 36.99
CA GLN A 187 18.51 0.23 37.70
C GLN A 187 19.77 -0.28 36.98
N PRO A 188 20.88 -0.58 37.69
CA PRO A 188 22.05 -1.19 37.05
C PRO A 188 21.70 -2.59 36.53
N VAL A 189 22.25 -2.96 35.38
CA VAL A 189 22.02 -4.29 34.79
C VAL A 189 22.97 -5.34 35.38
N ASP A 190 22.47 -6.55 35.55
CA ASP A 190 23.24 -7.77 35.83
C ASP A 190 23.31 -8.63 34.56
N PRO A 191 24.30 -9.55 34.40
CA PRO A 191 24.39 -10.41 33.22
C PRO A 191 23.12 -11.21 32.93
N GLU A 192 22.43 -11.64 34.00
CA GLU A 192 21.11 -12.25 33.95
C GLU A 192 20.21 -11.47 34.91
N MET A 193 19.18 -10.81 34.38
CA MET A 193 18.31 -9.91 35.13
C MET A 193 16.85 -10.31 34.96
N ARG A 194 16.12 -10.38 36.07
CA ARG A 194 14.68 -10.65 36.08
C ARG A 194 13.94 -9.48 36.68
N ILE A 195 13.15 -8.79 35.86
CA ILE A 195 12.29 -7.69 36.30
C ILE A 195 10.87 -8.23 36.35
N ARG A 196 10.24 -8.21 37.54
CA ARG A 196 8.88 -8.70 37.74
C ARG A 196 8.05 -7.68 38.51
N GLU A 197 6.85 -7.42 38.00
CA GLU A 197 5.82 -6.64 38.67
C GLU A 197 4.54 -7.47 38.80
N GLY A 198 3.83 -7.30 39.92
CA GLY A 198 2.59 -8.02 40.22
C GLY A 198 1.42 -7.07 40.40
N PHE A 199 0.28 -7.42 39.82
CA PHE A 199 -0.94 -6.62 39.79
C PHE A 199 -2.11 -7.46 40.25
N LYS A 200 -3.12 -6.83 40.84
CA LYS A 200 -4.38 -7.51 41.13
C LYS A 200 -5.15 -7.69 39.83
N LYS A 201 -5.66 -8.89 39.57
CA LYS A 201 -6.49 -9.16 38.38
C LYS A 201 -7.73 -8.28 38.40
N VAL A 202 -8.05 -7.69 37.24
CA VAL A 202 -9.27 -6.89 37.04
C VAL A 202 -10.25 -7.62 36.13
N GLU A 203 -11.50 -7.19 36.16
CA GLU A 203 -12.51 -7.66 35.22
C GLU A 203 -12.25 -7.06 33.83
N THR A 204 -12.40 -7.88 32.80
CA THR A 204 -12.18 -7.45 31.42
C THR A 204 -13.31 -6.53 30.98
N PRO A 205 -13.01 -5.28 30.59
CA PRO A 205 -14.04 -4.35 30.16
C PRO A 205 -14.68 -4.82 28.85
N GLU A 206 -15.95 -4.47 28.66
CA GLU A 206 -16.63 -4.74 27.39
C GLU A 206 -15.90 -4.06 26.23
N ARG A 207 -15.81 -4.77 25.11
CA ARG A 207 -15.19 -4.24 23.90
C ARG A 207 -15.99 -3.00 23.43
N PRO A 208 -15.33 -1.84 23.21
CA PRO A 208 -15.96 -0.68 22.61
C PRO A 208 -16.61 -1.03 21.26
N GLY A 209 -17.72 -0.37 20.92
CA GLY A 209 -18.41 -0.56 19.66
C GLY A 209 -17.47 -0.36 18.45
N GLU A 210 -17.74 -1.09 17.36
CA GLU A 210 -16.95 -0.95 16.14
C GLU A 210 -17.10 0.45 15.55
N VAL A 211 -15.97 1.02 15.11
CA VAL A 211 -15.97 2.26 14.34
C VAL A 211 -16.53 1.93 12.96
N THR A 212 -17.71 2.46 12.63
CA THR A 212 -18.42 2.16 11.36
C THR A 212 -18.18 3.20 10.26
N SER A 213 -17.58 4.34 10.61
CA SER A 213 -17.12 5.36 9.66
C SER A 213 -15.87 6.04 10.21
N GLY A 214 -14.86 6.23 9.36
CA GLY A 214 -13.78 7.15 9.68
C GLY A 214 -14.08 8.47 9.04
N ASP A 215 -14.65 9.36 9.83
CA ASP A 215 -14.59 10.75 9.46
C ASP A 215 -13.12 11.23 9.61
N GLY A 216 -12.68 12.12 8.73
CA GLY A 216 -11.30 12.62 8.63
C GLY A 216 -10.72 13.20 9.92
N ALA A 217 -11.59 13.44 10.90
CA ALA A 217 -11.33 14.30 12.03
C ALA A 217 -11.28 13.61 13.39
N GLN A 218 -11.59 12.31 13.49
CA GLN A 218 -11.12 11.51 14.63
C GLN A 218 -9.59 11.51 14.70
N TYR A 219 -8.94 11.36 13.54
CA TYR A 219 -7.49 11.49 13.38
C TYR A 219 -6.95 12.80 13.96
N TRP A 220 -7.63 13.91 13.66
CA TRP A 220 -7.23 15.23 14.10
C TRP A 220 -7.44 15.41 15.62
N LEU A 221 -8.52 14.86 16.19
CA LEU A 221 -8.75 14.86 17.65
C LEU A 221 -7.72 14.02 18.42
N ASP A 222 -7.32 12.88 17.86
CA ASP A 222 -6.31 12.01 18.46
C ASP A 222 -4.93 12.69 18.48
N ARG A 223 -4.63 13.54 17.49
CA ARG A 223 -3.36 14.27 17.37
C ARG A 223 -3.35 15.65 18.03
N SER A 224 -4.50 16.21 18.39
CA SER A 224 -4.60 17.58 18.95
C SER A 224 -4.45 17.64 20.47
N GLY A 225 -4.37 16.50 21.16
CA GLY A 225 -4.30 16.43 22.62
C GLY A 225 -5.63 16.65 23.33
N CYS A 226 -6.71 16.95 22.60
CA CYS A 226 -8.07 17.13 23.13
C CYS A 226 -8.55 15.90 23.92
N ASN A 227 -8.09 14.71 23.55
CA ASN A 227 -8.42 13.44 24.20
C ASN A 227 -7.93 13.33 25.66
N THR A 228 -7.06 14.23 26.10
CA THR A 228 -6.66 14.32 27.52
C THR A 228 -7.85 14.68 28.42
N CYS A 229 -8.77 15.53 27.90
CA CYS A 229 -9.87 16.08 28.68
C CYS A 229 -11.25 15.65 28.16
N HIS A 230 -11.37 15.36 26.86
CA HIS A 230 -12.59 14.90 26.21
C HIS A 230 -12.45 13.43 25.83
N GLN A 231 -13.56 12.69 25.85
CA GLN A 231 -13.63 11.31 25.37
C GLN A 231 -14.81 11.19 24.40
N MET A 232 -14.88 10.09 23.64
CA MET A 232 -15.91 9.95 22.60
C MET A 232 -17.33 9.89 23.20
N GLU A 233 -17.53 8.99 24.16
CA GLU A 233 -18.85 8.65 24.70
C GLU A 233 -19.03 9.09 26.16
N GLU A 234 -17.97 9.13 26.95
CA GLU A 234 -18.02 9.45 28.38
C GLU A 234 -17.49 10.86 28.69
N SER A 235 -18.09 11.54 29.66
CA SER A 235 -17.51 12.80 30.16
C SER A 235 -16.28 12.49 31.01
N ASN A 236 -15.22 13.27 30.86
CA ASN A 236 -14.05 13.22 31.75
C ASN A 236 -13.86 14.58 32.43
N ILE A 237 -12.78 15.31 32.12
CA ILE A 237 -12.57 16.70 32.57
C ILE A 237 -13.54 17.64 31.83
N GLY A 238 -13.74 17.38 30.53
CA GLY A 238 -14.74 18.01 29.69
C GLY A 238 -15.88 17.07 29.31
N PRO A 239 -16.95 17.57 28.66
CA PRO A 239 -18.04 16.74 28.14
C PRO A 239 -17.53 15.77 27.05
N ALA A 240 -18.27 14.67 26.85
CA ALA A 240 -18.02 13.76 25.75
C ALA A 240 -18.22 14.46 24.40
N TYR A 241 -17.48 14.07 23.35
CA TYR A 241 -17.70 14.62 22.00
C TYR A 241 -19.14 14.39 21.54
N ARG A 242 -19.72 13.22 21.83
CA ARG A 242 -21.13 12.93 21.52
C ARG A 242 -22.09 13.88 22.24
N GLN A 243 -21.84 14.23 23.50
CA GLN A 243 -22.69 15.19 24.22
C GLN A 243 -22.62 16.60 23.59
N ILE A 244 -21.45 17.01 23.11
CA ILE A 244 -21.30 18.28 22.38
C ILE A 244 -22.13 18.21 21.08
N ALA A 245 -22.05 17.11 20.34
CA ALA A 245 -22.81 16.87 19.12
C ALA A 245 -24.34 16.85 19.33
N GLU A 246 -24.80 16.30 20.45
CA GLU A 246 -26.23 16.29 20.82
C GLU A 246 -26.76 17.70 21.14
N ARG A 247 -25.88 18.61 21.55
CA ARG A 247 -26.25 19.96 21.99
C ARG A 247 -26.13 21.03 20.91
N TYR A 248 -25.25 20.83 19.92
CA TYR A 248 -24.90 21.82 18.91
C TYR A 248 -25.06 21.25 17.49
N ASN A 249 -25.28 22.11 16.50
CA ASN A 249 -25.37 21.71 15.09
C ASN A 249 -24.44 22.56 14.20
N ARG A 250 -24.48 22.36 12.87
CA ARG A 250 -23.61 23.10 11.93
C ARG A 250 -23.75 24.62 11.97
N GLU A 251 -24.89 25.17 12.40
CA GLU A 251 -25.06 26.62 12.56
C GLU A 251 -24.22 27.18 13.73
N ASP A 252 -23.81 26.32 14.66
CA ASP A 252 -22.98 26.66 15.82
C ASP A 252 -21.46 26.48 15.55
N GLU A 253 -21.06 26.14 14.32
CA GLU A 253 -19.66 25.83 13.98
C GLU A 253 -18.69 26.94 14.40
N ASP A 254 -18.94 28.19 14.00
CA ASP A 254 -18.06 29.31 14.32
C ASP A 254 -18.03 29.59 15.84
N LEU A 255 -19.14 29.34 16.56
CA LEU A 255 -19.20 29.47 18.02
C LEU A 255 -18.30 28.43 18.70
N LEU A 256 -18.32 27.19 18.22
CA LEU A 256 -17.50 26.11 18.75
C LEU A 256 -16.02 26.33 18.42
N ILE A 257 -15.69 26.79 17.21
CA ILE A 257 -14.32 27.17 16.84
C ILE A 257 -13.79 28.24 17.80
N GLN A 258 -14.54 29.31 18.02
CA GLN A 258 -14.15 30.36 18.96
C GLN A 258 -14.04 29.84 20.40
N SER A 259 -14.89 28.87 20.78
CA SER A 259 -14.79 28.23 22.09
C SER A 259 -13.47 27.47 22.24
N VAL A 260 -13.00 26.75 21.21
CA VAL A 260 -11.72 26.04 21.22
C VAL A 260 -10.53 27.02 21.26
N VAL A 261 -10.54 28.06 20.42
CA VAL A 261 -9.48 29.08 20.36
C VAL A 261 -9.35 29.82 21.70
N GLN A 262 -10.46 30.28 22.27
CA GLN A 262 -10.47 31.18 23.43
C GLN A 262 -10.65 30.44 24.78
N GLY A 263 -10.90 29.13 24.75
CA GLY A 263 -11.30 28.38 25.93
C GLY A 263 -12.74 28.68 26.33
N GLN A 264 -13.27 27.91 27.28
CA GLN A 264 -14.66 28.07 27.73
C GLN A 264 -14.85 27.61 29.16
N THR A 265 -15.66 28.34 29.95
CA THR A 265 -16.01 27.99 31.34
C THR A 265 -17.53 28.09 31.52
N GLY A 266 -18.11 27.23 32.37
CA GLY A 266 -19.49 27.40 32.86
C GLY A 266 -20.60 26.80 31.99
N LYS A 267 -20.34 26.37 30.75
CA LYS A 267 -21.37 25.75 29.88
C LYS A 267 -21.63 24.27 30.16
N TRP A 268 -20.63 23.55 30.67
CA TRP A 268 -20.64 22.10 30.90
C TRP A 268 -20.25 21.72 32.33
N GLY A 269 -20.23 22.70 33.24
CA GLY A 269 -19.77 22.53 34.63
C GLY A 269 -18.78 23.61 35.05
N GLN A 270 -18.12 23.39 36.18
CA GLN A 270 -17.12 24.30 36.76
C GLN A 270 -15.72 24.15 36.14
N ALA A 271 -15.47 23.06 35.41
CA ALA A 271 -14.20 22.83 34.73
C ALA A 271 -14.03 23.82 33.56
N GLN A 272 -12.85 24.44 33.48
CA GLN A 272 -12.48 25.38 32.43
C GLN A 272 -11.74 24.64 31.31
N MET A 273 -12.21 24.78 30.08
CA MET A 273 -11.47 24.36 28.91
C MET A 273 -10.34 25.35 28.64
N ILE A 274 -9.12 24.83 28.54
CA ILE A 274 -7.91 25.62 28.26
C ILE A 274 -8.01 26.19 26.83
N PRO A 275 -7.68 27.47 26.61
CA PRO A 275 -7.64 28.06 25.27
C PRO A 275 -6.55 27.41 24.40
N HIS A 276 -6.84 27.21 23.11
CA HIS A 276 -5.89 26.71 22.11
C HIS A 276 -5.60 27.79 21.05
N PRO A 277 -5.00 28.95 21.42
CA PRO A 277 -4.76 30.05 20.48
C PRO A 277 -3.66 29.73 19.45
N ASP A 278 -2.82 28.73 19.75
CA ASP A 278 -1.71 28.30 18.89
C ASP A 278 -2.15 27.26 17.83
N MET A 279 -3.42 26.83 17.86
CA MET A 279 -3.98 25.97 16.82
C MET A 279 -4.58 26.81 15.69
N GLU A 280 -4.21 26.48 14.45
CA GLU A 280 -4.76 27.13 13.26
C GLU A 280 -6.28 26.91 13.15
N GLU A 281 -7.02 27.96 12.79
CA GLU A 281 -8.48 27.92 12.71
C GLU A 281 -8.98 26.82 11.76
N ARG A 282 -8.23 26.55 10.68
CA ARG A 282 -8.54 25.48 9.74
C ARG A 282 -8.62 24.11 10.40
N ASP A 283 -7.67 23.82 11.29
CA ASP A 283 -7.55 22.51 11.95
C ASP A 283 -8.63 22.40 13.04
N ILE A 284 -8.89 23.49 13.78
CA ILE A 284 -10.02 23.58 14.72
C ILE A 284 -11.35 23.38 14.01
N ARG A 285 -11.54 24.01 12.85
CA ARG A 285 -12.76 23.89 12.03
C ARG A 285 -12.99 22.46 11.58
N ASN A 286 -11.94 21.74 11.18
CA ASN A 286 -12.04 20.32 10.83
C ASN A 286 -12.46 19.46 12.03
N MET A 287 -11.90 19.71 13.22
CA MET A 287 -12.28 19.00 14.46
C MET A 287 -13.72 19.29 14.88
N VAL A 288 -14.13 20.56 14.90
CA VAL A 288 -15.48 21.00 15.30
C VAL A 288 -16.54 20.42 14.38
N ARG A 289 -16.33 20.47 13.05
CA ARG A 289 -17.26 19.90 12.07
C ARG A 289 -17.50 18.42 12.28
N TYR A 290 -16.49 17.69 12.74
CA TYR A 290 -16.62 16.28 13.07
C TYR A 290 -17.34 16.03 14.37
N ILE A 291 -17.03 16.78 15.42
CA ILE A 291 -17.79 16.66 16.67
C ILE A 291 -19.28 16.85 16.35
N LEU A 292 -19.62 17.82 15.51
CA LEU A 292 -21.00 18.06 15.05
C LEU A 292 -21.57 16.97 14.11
N SER A 293 -20.75 16.09 13.52
CA SER A 293 -21.22 15.00 12.67
C SER A 293 -21.55 13.71 13.45
N LEU A 294 -21.15 13.60 14.72
CA LEU A 294 -21.37 12.42 15.57
C LEU A 294 -22.85 12.13 15.86
N VAL A 295 -23.72 13.13 15.71
CA VAL A 295 -25.18 12.99 15.79
C VAL A 295 -25.77 13.54 14.51
N PRO A 296 -26.28 12.68 13.60
CA PRO A 296 -26.83 13.13 12.33
C PRO A 296 -28.06 14.03 12.53
N ASP A 297 -28.06 15.22 11.93
CA ASP A 297 -29.22 16.11 11.89
C ASP A 297 -30.30 15.53 10.95
N GLU A 298 -31.59 15.50 11.35
CA GLU A 298 -32.70 14.99 10.51
C GLU A 298 -32.82 15.76 9.18
N LYS A 299 -32.22 16.96 9.09
CA LYS A 299 -32.21 17.80 7.88
C LYS A 299 -31.07 17.51 6.91
N ASP A 300 -29.99 16.85 7.32
CA ASP A 300 -28.81 16.62 6.46
C ASP A 300 -28.99 15.44 5.49
N GLN A 301 -29.98 14.57 5.72
CA GLN A 301 -30.32 13.47 4.81
C GLN A 301 -30.81 13.94 3.44
N ASN A 302 -31.27 15.20 3.30
CA ASN A 302 -31.81 15.74 2.05
C ASN A 302 -30.84 16.66 1.28
N ARG A 303 -29.62 16.92 1.77
CA ARG A 303 -28.61 17.73 1.06
C ARG A 303 -27.45 16.92 0.47
N ALA A 304 -27.29 15.64 0.85
CA ALA A 304 -26.24 14.76 0.34
C ALA A 304 -26.51 14.13 -1.05
N ARG A 305 -27.31 14.78 -1.92
CA ARG A 305 -27.56 14.35 -3.31
C ARG A 305 -27.57 15.51 -4.30
N SER A 306 -26.59 16.40 -4.22
CA SER A 306 -26.21 17.22 -5.38
C SER A 306 -24.81 16.83 -5.83
N THR A 307 -24.72 15.69 -6.50
CA THR A 307 -23.60 15.41 -7.40
C THR A 307 -23.59 16.50 -8.45
N VAL A 308 -22.53 17.31 -8.47
CA VAL A 308 -22.20 18.13 -9.62
C VAL A 308 -22.02 17.15 -10.78
N GLN A 309 -22.99 17.11 -11.68
CA GLN A 309 -22.84 16.44 -12.96
C GLN A 309 -21.78 17.22 -13.75
N LEU A 310 -20.54 16.72 -13.71
CA LEU A 310 -19.63 16.94 -14.83
C LEU A 310 -20.30 16.32 -16.05
N GLU A 311 -20.53 17.12 -17.09
CA GLU A 311 -21.02 16.64 -18.38
C GLU A 311 -20.05 15.58 -18.92
N THR A 312 -20.33 14.30 -18.66
CA THR A 312 -19.59 13.19 -19.21
C THR A 312 -19.89 13.11 -20.70
N VAL A 313 -18.90 13.51 -21.50
CA VAL A 313 -18.81 13.16 -22.91
C VAL A 313 -18.98 11.64 -23.04
N THR A 314 -19.93 11.22 -23.86
CA THR A 314 -20.37 9.83 -24.05
C THR A 314 -19.16 8.91 -24.30
N PRO A 315 -19.03 7.77 -23.58
CA PRO A 315 -17.98 6.80 -23.85
C PRO A 315 -18.08 6.32 -25.29
N LYS A 316 -16.94 6.36 -25.97
CA LYS A 316 -16.73 5.66 -27.24
C LYS A 316 -16.56 4.15 -26.93
N SER A 317 -16.35 3.32 -27.96
CA SER A 317 -16.21 1.87 -27.77
C SER A 317 -14.94 1.50 -26.95
N PRO A 318 -14.92 0.32 -26.28
CA PRO A 318 -13.76 -0.10 -25.49
C PRO A 318 -12.45 -0.06 -26.28
N GLY A 319 -11.43 0.58 -25.72
CA GLY A 319 -10.12 0.80 -26.37
C GLY A 319 -10.04 2.03 -27.26
N PHE A 320 -11.13 2.79 -27.44
CA PHE A 320 -11.21 3.96 -28.32
C PHE A 320 -11.78 5.17 -27.60
N GLY A 321 -11.19 5.64 -26.51
CA GLY A 321 -11.70 6.73 -25.67
C GLY A 321 -12.58 6.23 -24.52
N ALA A 322 -12.62 4.92 -24.33
CA ALA A 322 -13.12 4.25 -23.15
C ALA A 322 -12.10 3.16 -22.72
N PRO A 323 -12.06 2.80 -21.43
CA PRO A 323 -11.28 1.67 -20.94
C PRO A 323 -11.56 0.38 -21.73
N LEU A 324 -10.59 -0.53 -21.73
CA LEU A 324 -10.85 -1.89 -22.21
C LEU A 324 -11.78 -2.59 -21.20
N GLU A 325 -12.43 -3.66 -21.64
CA GLU A 325 -13.35 -4.44 -20.79
C GLU A 325 -12.99 -5.93 -20.72
N ALA A 326 -12.04 -6.37 -21.53
CA ALA A 326 -11.72 -7.78 -21.74
C ALA A 326 -10.24 -8.08 -21.53
N VAL A 327 -9.94 -9.37 -21.40
CA VAL A 327 -8.59 -9.91 -21.41
C VAL A 327 -7.99 -9.69 -22.81
N HIS A 328 -6.70 -9.37 -22.87
CA HIS A 328 -6.00 -9.17 -24.13
C HIS A 328 -6.06 -10.46 -24.99
N PRO A 329 -6.47 -10.41 -26.27
CA PRO A 329 -6.76 -11.62 -27.06
C PRO A 329 -5.59 -12.59 -27.28
N SER A 330 -4.36 -12.09 -27.15
CA SER A 330 -3.14 -12.90 -27.18
C SER A 330 -2.86 -13.72 -25.91
N PHE A 331 -3.71 -13.64 -24.89
CA PHE A 331 -3.51 -14.31 -23.62
C PHE A 331 -4.75 -15.10 -23.18
N ASP A 332 -4.50 -16.27 -22.62
CA ASP A 332 -5.49 -17.03 -21.88
C ASP A 332 -5.40 -16.63 -20.40
N LEU A 333 -6.55 -16.34 -19.79
CA LEU A 333 -6.66 -15.99 -18.37
C LEU A 333 -6.88 -17.26 -17.53
N ILE A 334 -6.05 -17.45 -16.52
CA ILE A 334 -6.08 -18.59 -15.62
C ILE A 334 -6.16 -18.06 -14.18
N SER A 335 -7.17 -18.47 -13.42
CA SER A 335 -7.15 -18.27 -11.97
C SER A 335 -6.11 -19.22 -11.36
N ILE A 336 -5.22 -18.68 -10.53
CA ILE A 336 -4.15 -19.45 -9.88
C ILE A 336 -4.33 -19.48 -8.36
N ARG A 337 -5.58 -19.37 -7.91
CA ARG A 337 -5.96 -19.46 -6.50
C ARG A 337 -7.19 -20.36 -6.34
N PRO A 338 -7.24 -21.19 -5.28
CA PRO A 338 -8.49 -21.83 -4.88
C PRO A 338 -9.55 -20.79 -4.51
N GLU A 339 -10.84 -21.10 -4.69
CA GLU A 339 -11.93 -20.14 -4.47
C GLU A 339 -11.94 -19.54 -3.04
N THR A 340 -11.54 -20.35 -2.06
CA THR A 340 -11.47 -19.98 -0.64
C THR A 340 -10.32 -19.04 -0.29
N PHE A 341 -9.32 -18.92 -1.17
CA PHE A 341 -8.16 -18.07 -0.94
C PHE A 341 -8.36 -16.73 -1.67
N ARG A 342 -8.52 -15.64 -0.91
CA ARG A 342 -8.90 -14.31 -1.43
C ARG A 342 -7.87 -13.25 -1.02
N PRO A 343 -6.61 -13.35 -1.48
CA PRO A 343 -5.53 -12.50 -1.00
C PRO A 343 -5.65 -11.07 -1.54
N ARG A 344 -5.49 -10.09 -0.65
CA ARG A 344 -5.20 -8.71 -1.05
C ARG A 344 -3.71 -8.58 -1.27
N VAL A 345 -3.24 -8.70 -2.51
CA VAL A 345 -1.81 -8.86 -2.80
C VAL A 345 -1.04 -7.55 -2.57
N GLY A 346 -0.27 -7.51 -1.49
CA GLY A 346 0.58 -6.38 -1.10
C GLY A 346 1.92 -6.39 -1.84
N GLY A 347 2.63 -7.51 -1.80
CA GLY A 347 3.88 -7.78 -2.50
C GLY A 347 3.81 -9.13 -3.23
N MET A 348 4.58 -9.31 -4.29
CA MET A 348 4.63 -10.58 -5.05
C MET A 348 6.03 -10.81 -5.64
N HIS A 349 6.50 -12.05 -5.60
CA HIS A 349 7.77 -12.43 -6.20
C HIS A 349 7.73 -13.88 -6.67
N LEU A 350 8.10 -14.13 -7.93
CA LEU A 350 8.27 -15.47 -8.46
C LEU A 350 9.72 -15.91 -8.22
N MET A 351 9.90 -16.99 -7.45
CA MET A 351 11.22 -17.55 -7.16
C MET A 351 11.72 -18.42 -8.32
N ASP A 352 13.04 -18.59 -8.42
CA ASP A 352 13.69 -19.43 -9.44
C ASP A 352 13.23 -20.90 -9.42
N ASN A 353 12.76 -21.39 -8.27
CA ASN A 353 12.22 -22.74 -8.11
C ASN A 353 10.73 -22.86 -8.54
N GLY A 354 10.16 -21.80 -9.14
CA GLY A 354 8.78 -21.77 -9.66
C GLY A 354 7.70 -21.48 -8.61
N LYS A 355 8.08 -21.28 -7.34
CA LYS A 355 7.15 -20.93 -6.27
C LYS A 355 6.85 -19.44 -6.31
N LEU A 356 5.59 -19.07 -6.10
CA LEU A 356 5.18 -17.68 -6.01
C LEU A 356 5.05 -17.28 -4.54
N LEU A 357 5.82 -16.30 -4.12
CA LEU A 357 5.67 -15.63 -2.83
C LEU A 357 4.68 -14.47 -2.97
N ILE A 358 3.75 -14.35 -2.04
CA ILE A 358 2.92 -13.15 -1.89
C ILE A 358 2.88 -12.70 -0.44
N SER A 359 2.87 -11.39 -0.22
CA SER A 359 2.49 -10.80 1.06
C SER A 359 1.09 -10.19 0.97
N THR A 360 0.34 -10.15 2.09
CA THR A 360 -1.03 -9.62 2.11
C THR A 360 -1.13 -8.25 2.77
N TRP A 361 -1.85 -7.34 2.10
CA TRP A 361 -2.27 -6.05 2.65
C TRP A 361 -3.66 -6.18 3.27
N ASP A 362 -3.72 -6.82 4.43
CA ASP A 362 -4.95 -7.11 5.15
C ASP A 362 -4.71 -7.23 6.67
N SER A 363 -5.74 -7.66 7.38
CA SER A 363 -5.71 -7.86 8.82
C SER A 363 -4.88 -9.06 9.26
N VAL A 364 -4.14 -9.76 8.40
CA VAL A 364 -3.24 -10.85 8.81
C VAL A 364 -1.78 -10.40 8.65
N GLY A 365 -1.49 -9.64 7.59
CA GLY A 365 -0.11 -9.25 7.26
C GLY A 365 0.75 -10.49 7.04
N ALA A 366 0.26 -11.42 6.22
CA ALA A 366 0.85 -12.73 6.02
C ALA A 366 1.80 -12.77 4.82
N VAL A 367 2.66 -13.77 4.81
CA VAL A 367 3.38 -14.23 3.63
C VAL A 367 2.91 -15.65 3.31
N TYR A 368 2.57 -15.87 2.04
CA TYR A 368 2.19 -17.17 1.51
C TYR A 368 3.14 -17.61 0.42
N GLN A 369 3.41 -18.91 0.39
CA GLN A 369 4.05 -19.60 -0.72
C GLN A 369 2.99 -20.37 -1.50
N ILE A 370 2.94 -20.12 -2.81
CA ILE A 370 1.97 -20.73 -3.73
C ILE A 370 2.73 -21.63 -4.71
N MET A 371 2.25 -22.86 -4.84
CA MET A 371 2.93 -23.94 -5.55
C MET A 371 1.96 -24.63 -6.53
N ASN A 372 2.50 -25.50 -7.39
CA ASN A 372 1.77 -26.21 -8.45
C ASN A 372 1.16 -25.29 -9.53
N LEU A 373 1.77 -24.13 -9.77
CA LEU A 373 1.28 -23.11 -10.72
C LEU A 373 1.45 -23.52 -12.19
N GLU A 374 2.30 -24.51 -12.46
CA GLU A 374 2.53 -25.09 -13.78
C GLU A 374 1.36 -25.94 -14.30
N LYS A 375 0.47 -26.38 -13.40
CA LYS A 375 -0.69 -27.22 -13.75
C LYS A 375 -1.82 -26.42 -14.38
N ASP A 376 -1.78 -25.09 -14.27
CA ASP A 376 -2.83 -24.18 -14.76
C ASP A 376 -4.25 -24.59 -14.27
N ASP A 377 -4.33 -25.18 -13.07
CA ASP A 377 -5.58 -25.64 -12.44
C ASP A 377 -5.67 -25.11 -10.99
N PRO A 378 -6.64 -24.22 -10.68
CA PRO A 378 -6.79 -23.62 -9.36
C PRO A 378 -7.06 -24.64 -8.25
N GLU A 379 -7.69 -25.79 -8.54
CA GLU A 379 -7.96 -26.83 -7.54
C GLU A 379 -6.70 -27.62 -7.16
N SER A 380 -5.68 -27.59 -8.02
CA SER A 380 -4.38 -28.21 -7.78
C SER A 380 -3.37 -27.29 -7.10
N THR A 381 -3.70 -25.99 -7.00
CA THR A 381 -2.85 -24.96 -6.41
C THR A 381 -2.74 -25.20 -4.90
N GLU A 382 -1.50 -25.29 -4.42
CA GLU A 382 -1.23 -25.41 -2.99
C GLU A 382 -0.82 -24.04 -2.43
N VAL A 383 -1.49 -23.63 -1.36
CA VAL A 383 -1.23 -22.36 -0.67
C VAL A 383 -0.79 -22.66 0.75
N LYS A 384 0.45 -22.32 1.09
CA LYS A 384 1.00 -22.45 2.44
C LYS A 384 1.30 -21.07 3.01
N MET A 385 0.74 -20.74 4.17
CA MET A 385 1.18 -19.57 4.93
C MET A 385 2.53 -19.90 5.57
N ILE A 386 3.52 -19.03 5.41
CA ILE A 386 4.87 -19.23 5.96
C ILE A 386 5.24 -18.16 6.99
N ALA A 387 4.54 -17.02 7.02
CA ALA A 387 4.72 -15.97 8.02
C ALA A 387 3.43 -15.17 8.24
N SER A 388 3.33 -14.48 9.37
CA SER A 388 2.24 -13.55 9.68
C SER A 388 2.66 -12.41 10.60
N GLY A 389 1.74 -11.45 10.83
CA GLY A 389 1.92 -10.38 11.81
C GLY A 389 2.76 -9.19 11.34
N LEU A 390 3.07 -9.09 10.05
CA LEU A 390 3.85 -8.00 9.46
C LEU A 390 2.99 -6.73 9.27
N ALA A 391 3.63 -5.56 9.34
CA ALA A 391 2.94 -4.26 9.28
C ALA A 391 2.84 -3.74 7.83
N GLU A 392 1.68 -3.93 7.20
CA GLU A 392 1.42 -3.46 5.82
C GLU A 392 2.55 -3.90 4.84
N PRO A 393 2.83 -5.22 4.71
CA PRO A 393 3.94 -5.72 3.91
C PRO A 393 3.64 -5.54 2.40
N LEU A 394 4.15 -4.45 1.83
CA LEU A 394 3.92 -4.04 0.44
C LEU A 394 5.12 -4.32 -0.47
N GLY A 395 6.14 -5.03 0.02
CA GLY A 395 7.19 -5.56 -0.84
C GLY A 395 7.78 -6.87 -0.37
N ILE A 396 8.15 -7.72 -1.31
CA ILE A 396 8.74 -9.04 -1.06
C ILE A 396 9.68 -9.41 -2.20
N THR A 397 10.80 -10.05 -1.88
CA THR A 397 11.73 -10.61 -2.86
C THR A 397 12.47 -11.79 -2.25
N SER A 398 13.24 -12.53 -3.06
CA SER A 398 14.16 -13.54 -2.56
C SER A 398 15.57 -13.37 -3.13
N VAL A 399 16.59 -13.71 -2.33
CA VAL A 399 18.00 -13.72 -2.72
C VAL A 399 18.62 -15.00 -2.19
N ASP A 400 19.12 -15.86 -3.09
CA ASP A 400 19.64 -17.18 -2.73
C ASP A 400 18.66 -17.99 -1.85
N GLU A 401 17.39 -18.02 -2.26
CA GLU A 401 16.25 -18.63 -1.54
C GLU A 401 15.88 -17.99 -0.18
N LYS A 402 16.63 -16.99 0.31
CA LYS A 402 16.28 -16.23 1.50
C LYS A 402 15.19 -15.22 1.18
N ILE A 403 14.19 -15.13 2.04
CA ILE A 403 13.00 -14.29 1.81
C ILE A 403 13.16 -12.97 2.56
N PHE A 404 12.95 -11.86 1.83
CA PHE A 404 12.99 -10.51 2.38
C PHE A 404 11.67 -9.80 2.14
N VAL A 405 11.15 -9.14 3.17
CA VAL A 405 9.87 -8.43 3.14
C VAL A 405 10.08 -6.99 3.57
N LEU A 406 9.67 -6.07 2.70
CA LEU A 406 9.59 -4.65 3.03
C LEU A 406 8.21 -4.38 3.65
N GLN A 407 8.22 -4.02 4.93
CA GLN A 407 7.04 -3.56 5.66
C GLN A 407 7.13 -2.05 5.91
N LYS A 408 6.05 -1.44 6.42
CA LYS A 408 5.96 0.01 6.69
C LYS A 408 7.16 0.55 7.49
N HIS A 409 7.72 -0.29 8.35
CA HIS A 409 8.69 0.10 9.37
C HIS A 409 10.12 -0.36 9.10
N GLU A 410 10.33 -1.43 8.36
CA GLU A 410 11.65 -2.05 8.22
C GLU A 410 11.69 -2.99 7.02
N LEU A 411 12.90 -3.32 6.60
CA LEU A 411 13.19 -4.47 5.75
C LEU A 411 13.51 -5.66 6.66
N THR A 412 12.75 -6.74 6.53
CA THR A 412 12.85 -7.93 7.39
C THR A 412 13.23 -9.15 6.57
N GLN A 413 14.20 -9.94 7.03
CA GLN A 413 14.43 -11.29 6.53
C GLN A 413 13.62 -12.30 7.36
N LEU A 414 12.97 -13.23 6.66
CA LEU A 414 12.24 -14.34 7.28
C LEU A 414 13.11 -15.60 7.25
N ILE A 415 13.23 -16.27 8.40
CA ILE A 415 14.05 -17.47 8.56
C ILE A 415 13.23 -18.55 9.28
N ASP A 416 13.15 -19.71 8.63
CA ASP A 416 12.73 -20.98 9.22
C ASP A 416 13.99 -21.67 9.79
N THR A 417 13.99 -21.93 11.09
CA THR A 417 15.14 -22.49 11.82
C THR A 417 14.98 -23.97 12.16
N ASP A 418 13.76 -24.52 12.08
CA ASP A 418 13.48 -25.91 12.45
C ASP A 418 12.97 -26.80 11.28
N GLY A 419 12.70 -26.19 10.12
CA GLY A 419 12.38 -26.86 8.88
C GLY A 419 10.90 -27.26 8.75
N ASP A 420 9.99 -26.65 9.49
CA ASP A 420 8.54 -26.89 9.37
C ASP A 420 7.84 -26.02 8.29
N ASP A 421 8.64 -25.23 7.55
CA ASP A 421 8.29 -24.17 6.61
C ASP A 421 7.40 -23.05 7.19
N LEU A 422 7.47 -22.80 8.50
CA LEU A 422 7.03 -21.57 9.15
C LEU A 422 8.23 -20.72 9.55
N THR A 423 8.01 -19.41 9.60
CA THR A 423 9.04 -18.47 10.02
C THR A 423 9.17 -18.47 11.54
N ASP A 424 10.33 -18.86 12.03
CA ASP A 424 10.68 -18.78 13.45
C ASP A 424 11.31 -17.42 13.79
N GLN A 425 12.14 -16.89 12.91
CA GLN A 425 12.94 -15.70 13.17
C GLN A 425 12.68 -14.60 12.13
N TYR A 426 12.41 -13.40 12.63
CA TYR A 426 12.19 -12.19 11.84
C TYR A 426 13.36 -11.26 12.11
N VAL A 427 14.34 -11.26 11.20
CA VAL A 427 15.58 -10.49 11.33
C VAL A 427 15.40 -9.12 10.69
N CYS A 428 15.68 -8.07 11.42
CA CYS A 428 15.67 -6.70 10.91
C CYS A 428 16.95 -6.43 10.12
N ILE A 429 16.82 -6.26 8.80
CA ILE A 429 17.94 -5.92 7.92
C ILE A 429 18.17 -4.41 7.89
N CYS A 430 17.09 -3.62 7.86
CA CYS A 430 17.21 -2.16 7.87
C CYS A 430 15.95 -1.52 8.44
N ASP A 431 16.16 -0.60 9.37
CA ASP A 431 15.13 0.14 10.11
C ASP A 431 15.45 1.66 10.14
N ASP A 432 16.43 2.09 9.34
CA ASP A 432 16.97 3.45 9.35
C ASP A 432 16.01 4.50 8.77
N PHE A 433 15.17 4.12 7.81
CA PHE A 433 14.18 5.04 7.26
C PHE A 433 13.15 5.45 8.32
N MET A 434 12.78 6.72 8.32
CA MET A 434 11.83 7.29 9.26
C MET A 434 10.40 6.88 8.93
N VAL A 435 9.50 7.00 9.91
CA VAL A 435 8.08 6.69 9.73
C VAL A 435 7.20 7.42 10.73
N THR A 436 5.99 7.79 10.29
CA THR A 436 4.90 8.24 11.14
C THR A 436 3.74 7.24 11.13
N PRO A 437 2.76 7.40 12.03
CA PRO A 437 1.54 6.59 12.04
C PRO A 437 0.60 6.83 10.85
N ASP A 438 0.91 7.74 9.93
CA ASP A 438 0.03 8.03 8.80
C ASP A 438 -0.09 6.77 7.91
N PHE A 439 -1.30 6.21 7.85
CA PHE A 439 -1.73 5.20 6.88
C PHE A 439 -1.12 5.35 5.47
N HIS A 440 -1.11 6.55 4.88
CA HIS A 440 -0.62 6.77 3.52
C HIS A 440 0.91 6.83 3.39
N GLU A 441 1.67 6.77 4.49
CA GLU A 441 3.12 6.54 4.46
C GLU A 441 3.43 5.07 4.26
N PHE A 442 3.34 4.62 3.02
CA PHE A 442 3.68 3.25 2.65
C PHE A 442 5.16 3.09 2.28
N SER A 443 5.68 1.89 2.48
CA SER A 443 6.96 1.43 1.94
C SER A 443 6.68 0.45 0.81
N TYR A 444 6.93 0.86 -0.43
CA TYR A 444 6.61 0.10 -1.65
C TYR A 444 7.85 -0.64 -2.17
N GLY A 445 7.67 -1.83 -2.71
CA GLY A 445 8.79 -2.66 -3.12
C GLY A 445 8.41 -4.10 -3.44
N LEU A 446 9.38 -5.02 -3.53
CA LEU A 446 10.81 -4.87 -3.27
C LEU A 446 11.58 -5.49 -4.42
N VAL A 447 12.57 -4.77 -4.96
CA VAL A 447 13.41 -5.28 -6.05
C VAL A 447 14.82 -5.47 -5.53
N HIS A 448 15.37 -6.67 -5.65
CA HIS A 448 16.79 -6.90 -5.47
C HIS A 448 17.50 -6.80 -6.83
N HIS A 449 18.48 -5.90 -6.94
CA HIS A 449 19.23 -5.65 -8.16
C HIS A 449 20.65 -5.22 -7.83
N GLN A 450 21.65 -5.81 -8.50
CA GLN A 450 23.08 -5.48 -8.33
C GLN A 450 23.55 -5.49 -6.86
N GLY A 451 23.09 -6.46 -6.06
CA GLY A 451 23.49 -6.63 -4.66
C GLY A 451 22.83 -5.66 -3.68
N LYS A 452 21.81 -4.91 -4.12
CA LYS A 452 21.04 -4.00 -3.29
C LYS A 452 19.56 -4.22 -3.45
N PHE A 453 18.82 -4.00 -2.38
CA PHE A 453 17.37 -3.86 -2.38
C PHE A 453 16.99 -2.43 -2.74
N TYR A 454 15.97 -2.26 -3.57
CA TYR A 454 15.40 -0.97 -3.93
C TYR A 454 13.91 -0.94 -3.60
N GLY A 455 13.46 0.19 -3.06
CA GLY A 455 12.07 0.46 -2.72
C GLY A 455 11.72 1.93 -2.81
N GLY A 456 10.44 2.25 -2.63
CA GLY A 456 9.91 3.62 -2.60
C GLY A 456 9.27 3.95 -1.26
N LEU A 457 9.47 5.18 -0.77
CA LEU A 457 8.84 5.69 0.45
C LEU A 457 7.76 6.72 0.08
N GLY A 458 6.51 6.42 0.39
CA GLY A 458 5.37 7.31 0.17
C GLY A 458 5.29 8.45 1.18
N LEU A 459 4.61 9.53 0.81
CA LEU A 459 4.40 10.70 1.65
C LEU A 459 3.23 10.50 2.65
N ALA A 460 3.32 11.12 3.83
CA ALA A 460 2.16 11.27 4.72
C ALA A 460 1.11 12.18 4.07
N MET A 461 -0.15 11.76 4.07
CA MET A 461 -1.21 12.54 3.43
C MET A 461 -2.05 13.38 4.41
N ARG A 462 -1.87 13.20 5.72
CA ARG A 462 -2.59 13.97 6.77
C ARG A 462 -1.61 14.61 7.73
N LEU A 463 -0.80 15.49 7.20
CA LEU A 463 0.01 16.40 8.00
C LEU A 463 -0.87 17.49 8.62
N MET A 464 -0.63 17.80 9.89
CA MET A 464 -1.13 19.05 10.48
C MET A 464 -0.52 20.25 9.73
N SER A 465 -1.15 21.41 9.80
CA SER A 465 -0.63 22.63 9.15
C SER A 465 0.80 23.02 9.58
N THR A 466 1.19 22.64 10.79
CA THR A 466 2.51 22.88 11.39
C THR A 466 3.54 21.79 11.08
N GLU A 467 3.14 20.70 10.43
CA GLU A 467 3.98 19.53 10.19
C GLU A 467 4.56 19.53 8.78
N LEU A 468 5.79 19.02 8.67
CA LEU A 468 6.47 18.77 7.42
C LEU A 468 6.66 17.27 7.22
N GLN A 469 6.83 16.86 5.96
CA GLN A 469 7.28 15.52 5.62
C GLN A 469 8.64 15.25 6.24
N LEU A 470 8.81 14.03 6.74
CA LEU A 470 10.12 13.51 7.13
C LEU A 470 11.10 13.57 5.93
N GLU A 471 12.40 13.62 6.21
CA GLU A 471 13.42 13.94 5.19
C GLU A 471 13.52 12.92 4.05
N ASP A 472 13.24 11.66 4.34
CA ASP A 472 13.34 10.53 3.43
C ASP A 472 12.00 10.15 2.76
N ARG A 473 10.91 10.84 3.08
CA ARG A 473 9.61 10.55 2.47
C ARG A 473 9.52 11.16 1.08
N GLY A 474 8.87 10.45 0.17
CA GLY A 474 8.76 10.83 -1.24
C GLY A 474 10.05 10.54 -2.00
N THR A 475 10.65 9.38 -1.74
CA THR A 475 11.95 8.98 -2.30
C THR A 475 11.93 7.57 -2.89
N VAL A 476 12.92 7.29 -3.72
CA VAL A 476 13.41 5.93 -3.98
C VAL A 476 14.66 5.74 -3.16
N PHE A 477 14.79 4.60 -2.50
CA PHE A 477 15.93 4.26 -1.66
C PHE A 477 16.58 2.96 -2.12
N SER A 478 17.79 2.71 -1.62
CA SER A 478 18.43 1.41 -1.64
C SER A 478 18.90 0.97 -0.26
N VAL A 479 18.96 -0.32 -0.03
CA VAL A 479 19.56 -0.97 1.15
C VAL A 479 20.48 -2.09 0.64
N ASP A 480 21.73 -2.16 1.08
CA ASP A 480 22.59 -3.32 0.76
C ASP A 480 22.32 -4.51 1.72
N MET A 481 23.00 -5.63 1.49
CA MET A 481 22.80 -6.84 2.29
C MET A 481 23.24 -6.69 3.76
N GLU A 482 24.09 -5.70 4.04
CA GLU A 482 24.54 -5.32 5.38
C GLU A 482 23.61 -4.35 6.09
N GLY A 483 22.55 -3.86 5.41
CA GLY A 483 21.54 -2.97 5.98
C GLY A 483 21.80 -1.48 5.75
N ASN A 484 22.82 -1.09 4.97
CA ASN A 484 23.14 0.33 4.77
C ASN A 484 22.09 1.02 3.88
N PHE A 485 21.36 1.97 4.45
CA PHE A 485 20.32 2.74 3.78
C PHE A 485 20.86 3.95 3.01
N GLU A 486 20.36 4.17 1.79
CA GLU A 486 20.73 5.28 0.93
C GLU A 486 19.52 5.83 0.14
N ILE A 487 19.31 7.15 0.15
CA ILE A 487 18.34 7.82 -0.73
C ILE A 487 18.93 7.94 -2.14
N ILE A 488 18.22 7.38 -3.14
CA ILE A 488 18.64 7.40 -4.54
C ILE A 488 18.05 8.61 -5.27
N ALA A 489 16.76 8.86 -5.13
CA ALA A 489 16.08 9.97 -5.78
C ALA A 489 14.91 10.49 -4.93
N ARG A 490 14.40 11.69 -5.24
CA ARG A 490 13.45 12.44 -4.40
C ARG A 490 12.36 13.14 -5.20
N GLY A 491 11.38 13.69 -4.49
CA GLY A 491 10.28 14.44 -5.09
C GLY A 491 9.17 13.56 -5.66
N LEU A 492 8.90 12.44 -5.00
CA LEU A 492 7.81 11.53 -5.33
C LEU A 492 6.66 11.68 -4.32
N ARG A 493 5.43 11.36 -4.72
CA ARG A 493 4.23 11.38 -3.86
C ARG A 493 3.90 10.01 -3.29
N GLN A 494 3.61 9.06 -4.18
CA GLN A 494 3.26 7.67 -3.86
C GLN A 494 3.84 6.75 -4.94
N PRO A 495 5.11 6.31 -4.81
CA PRO A 495 5.80 5.48 -5.78
C PRO A 495 5.44 3.99 -5.60
N ASN A 496 4.19 3.60 -5.92
CA ASN A 496 3.65 2.28 -5.60
C ASN A 496 4.37 1.11 -6.31
N GLY A 497 4.82 1.32 -7.55
CA GLY A 497 5.49 0.27 -8.32
C GLY A 497 6.97 0.56 -8.51
N ILE A 498 7.81 -0.48 -8.40
CA ILE A 498 9.24 -0.42 -8.69
C ILE A 498 9.69 -1.71 -9.39
N GLY A 499 10.50 -1.59 -10.44
CA GLY A 499 10.92 -2.74 -11.25
C GLY A 499 12.19 -2.48 -12.05
N VAL A 500 12.83 -3.55 -12.49
CA VAL A 500 13.95 -3.47 -13.46
C VAL A 500 13.36 -3.40 -14.87
N GLY A 501 13.72 -2.35 -15.60
CA GLY A 501 13.30 -2.11 -16.97
C GLY A 501 14.41 -2.36 -17.99
N PRO A 502 14.30 -1.77 -19.19
CA PRO A 502 15.33 -1.86 -20.22
C PRO A 502 16.70 -1.34 -19.72
N ASP A 503 17.76 -1.84 -20.35
CA ASP A 503 19.17 -1.53 -20.02
C ASP A 503 19.57 -1.80 -18.55
N ASP A 504 18.86 -2.72 -17.87
CA ASP A 504 19.05 -3.06 -16.45
C ASP A 504 18.90 -1.83 -15.51
N GLU A 505 18.06 -0.87 -15.89
CA GLU A 505 17.81 0.32 -15.09
C GLU A 505 16.54 0.20 -14.22
N ILE A 506 16.50 0.93 -13.11
CA ILE A 506 15.34 0.95 -12.19
C ILE A 506 14.27 1.91 -12.71
N PHE A 507 13.03 1.43 -12.76
CA PHE A 507 11.84 2.21 -13.10
C PHE A 507 10.83 2.19 -11.97
N VAL A 508 10.13 3.30 -11.81
CA VAL A 508 9.08 3.48 -10.80
C VAL A 508 7.81 4.01 -11.45
N THR A 509 6.67 3.49 -11.01
CA THR A 509 5.37 4.10 -11.28
C THR A 509 4.91 4.92 -10.09
N GLU A 510 4.42 6.13 -10.37
CA GLU A 510 3.99 7.10 -9.36
C GLU A 510 2.50 7.43 -9.53
N ASN A 511 1.79 7.55 -8.41
CA ASN A 511 0.38 7.92 -8.38
C ASN A 511 0.22 9.45 -8.30
N GLN A 512 -0.72 9.98 -9.09
CA GLN A 512 -1.11 11.39 -9.16
C GLN A 512 -1.65 11.95 -7.82
N GLY A 513 -1.64 13.27 -7.68
CA GLY A 513 -2.19 13.99 -6.53
C GLY A 513 -1.57 15.38 -6.39
N GLN A 514 -1.41 15.89 -5.16
CA GLN A 514 -0.76 17.19 -4.97
C GLN A 514 0.66 17.18 -5.56
N TRP A 515 0.98 18.19 -6.35
CA TRP A 515 2.24 18.36 -7.08
C TRP A 515 2.56 17.29 -8.13
N VAL A 516 1.67 16.31 -8.33
CA VAL A 516 1.82 15.23 -9.30
C VAL A 516 0.61 15.27 -10.22
N PRO A 517 0.67 16.05 -11.32
CA PRO A 517 -0.51 16.40 -12.12
C PRO A 517 -1.14 15.20 -12.85
N ALA A 518 -0.33 14.20 -13.18
CA ALA A 518 -0.75 12.93 -13.75
C ALA A 518 0.17 11.82 -13.22
N CYS A 519 -0.29 10.57 -13.26
CA CYS A 519 0.55 9.42 -12.94
C CYS A 519 1.78 9.39 -13.86
N LYS A 520 2.87 8.76 -13.40
CA LYS A 520 4.14 8.75 -14.14
C LYS A 520 4.74 7.35 -14.18
N LEU A 521 5.42 7.02 -15.28
CA LEU A 521 6.47 6.01 -15.34
C LEU A 521 7.81 6.74 -15.43
N ILE A 522 8.69 6.46 -14.47
CA ILE A 522 9.91 7.22 -14.21
C ILE A 522 11.10 6.28 -14.30
N GLN A 523 12.09 6.63 -15.13
CA GLN A 523 13.45 6.08 -15.02
C GLN A 523 14.10 6.72 -13.80
N VAL A 524 14.49 5.91 -12.81
CA VAL A 524 15.10 6.39 -11.56
C VAL A 524 16.57 6.71 -11.81
N GLN A 525 16.96 7.96 -11.52
CA GLN A 525 18.32 8.43 -11.67
C GLN A 525 18.79 9.09 -10.38
N ARG A 526 19.99 8.70 -9.95
CA ARG A 526 20.58 9.13 -8.70
C ARG A 526 20.65 10.65 -8.60
N GLY A 527 20.16 11.19 -7.47
CA GLY A 527 20.19 12.60 -7.13
C GLY A 527 19.15 13.48 -7.83
N ARG A 528 18.31 12.92 -8.71
CA ARG A 528 17.26 13.69 -9.41
C ARG A 528 16.02 13.94 -8.54
N PHE A 529 15.31 15.01 -8.88
CA PHE A 529 14.06 15.45 -8.26
C PHE A 529 12.89 15.33 -9.26
N TYR A 530 11.79 14.69 -8.86
CA TYR A 530 10.65 14.36 -9.75
C TYR A 530 9.38 15.20 -9.53
N GLY A 531 9.48 16.33 -8.81
CA GLY A 531 8.48 17.40 -8.85
C GLY A 531 7.56 17.52 -7.63
N CYS A 532 7.37 16.48 -6.83
CA CYS A 532 6.47 16.55 -5.67
C CYS A 532 7.08 17.35 -4.50
N GLN A 533 6.38 18.41 -4.06
CA GLN A 533 6.81 19.27 -2.93
C GLN A 533 5.82 19.27 -1.76
N PHE A 534 4.81 18.40 -1.78
CA PHE A 534 3.73 18.41 -0.80
C PHE A 534 4.23 18.26 0.64
N GLY A 535 4.03 19.29 1.47
CA GLY A 535 4.42 19.28 2.88
C GLY A 535 5.94 19.32 3.11
N THR A 536 6.75 19.74 2.14
CA THR A 536 8.22 19.74 2.26
C THR A 536 8.80 21.09 2.71
N GLY A 537 7.95 22.11 2.88
CA GLY A 537 8.38 23.48 3.16
C GLY A 537 9.24 24.01 2.01
N ASP A 538 10.36 24.64 2.34
CA ASP A 538 11.30 25.22 1.38
C ASP A 538 12.31 24.22 0.80
N ARG A 539 12.27 22.93 1.21
CA ARG A 539 13.31 21.92 0.92
C ARG A 539 13.62 21.79 -0.57
N PHE A 540 12.61 21.93 -1.44
CA PHE A 540 12.73 21.70 -2.89
C PHE A 540 12.39 22.93 -3.75
N LYS A 541 12.30 24.12 -3.16
CA LYS A 541 11.84 25.32 -3.88
C LYS A 541 12.70 25.71 -5.10
N ASP A 542 14.00 25.39 -5.03
CA ASP A 542 15.00 25.72 -6.06
C ASP A 542 15.40 24.49 -6.92
N GLU A 543 14.82 23.32 -6.64
CA GLU A 543 15.09 22.08 -7.40
C GLU A 543 14.31 22.08 -8.73
N LYS A 544 14.96 21.65 -9.81
CA LYS A 544 14.31 21.53 -11.12
C LYS A 544 13.70 20.14 -11.29
N GLU A 545 12.40 20.10 -11.61
CA GLU A 545 11.73 18.83 -11.93
C GLU A 545 12.40 18.13 -13.13
N THR A 546 12.62 16.83 -12.97
CA THR A 546 12.97 15.89 -14.04
C THR A 546 11.69 15.32 -14.63
N LEU A 547 11.50 15.48 -15.93
CA LEU A 547 10.34 14.92 -16.63
C LEU A 547 10.35 13.38 -16.61
N PRO A 548 9.18 12.73 -16.44
CA PRO A 548 9.07 11.28 -16.46
C PRO A 548 9.33 10.73 -17.87
N ALA A 549 9.62 9.43 -17.97
CA ALA A 549 9.71 8.76 -19.25
C ALA A 549 8.34 8.73 -19.96
N VAL A 550 7.27 8.51 -19.20
CA VAL A 550 5.89 8.51 -19.70
C VAL A 550 4.94 9.12 -18.66
N TYR A 551 4.15 10.12 -19.05
CA TYR A 551 2.96 10.53 -18.31
C TYR A 551 1.79 9.58 -18.59
N LEU A 552 1.00 9.31 -17.56
CA LEU A 552 -0.18 8.47 -17.58
C LEU A 552 -1.40 9.33 -17.21
N PRO A 553 -2.10 9.91 -18.20
CA PRO A 553 -3.21 10.83 -17.94
C PRO A 553 -4.31 10.22 -17.07
N GLN A 554 -4.71 11.01 -16.07
CA GLN A 554 -5.71 10.63 -15.07
C GLN A 554 -7.08 10.38 -15.71
N ASP A 555 -7.80 9.37 -15.23
CA ASP A 555 -9.13 8.93 -15.68
C ASP A 555 -9.20 8.46 -17.15
N GLU A 556 -8.10 8.62 -17.89
CA GLU A 556 -7.94 8.15 -19.26
C GLU A 556 -7.24 6.80 -19.29
N ILE A 557 -6.06 6.67 -18.67
CA ILE A 557 -5.27 5.42 -18.71
C ILE A 557 -4.65 5.02 -17.37
N GLY A 558 -4.53 5.93 -16.40
CA GLY A 558 -3.95 5.57 -15.10
C GLY A 558 -4.47 6.43 -13.94
N ASN A 559 -4.73 5.77 -12.81
CA ASN A 559 -5.19 6.40 -11.57
C ASN A 559 -4.42 5.93 -10.33
N SER A 560 -3.80 4.75 -10.39
CA SER A 560 -2.99 4.19 -9.29
C SER A 560 -2.11 3.06 -9.86
N PRO A 561 -1.13 3.38 -10.71
CA PRO A 561 -0.29 2.38 -11.34
C PRO A 561 0.50 1.59 -10.30
N GLY A 562 0.67 0.30 -10.57
CA GLY A 562 1.39 -0.66 -9.75
C GLY A 562 2.75 -1.03 -10.34
N GLU A 563 3.29 -2.16 -9.91
CA GLU A 563 4.63 -2.62 -10.25
C GLU A 563 4.87 -2.77 -11.76
N PRO A 564 5.91 -2.10 -12.31
CA PRO A 564 6.30 -2.26 -13.70
C PRO A 564 7.23 -3.46 -13.87
N VAL A 565 7.03 -4.23 -14.93
CA VAL A 565 7.87 -5.38 -15.31
C VAL A 565 8.22 -5.33 -16.79
N LEU A 566 9.41 -5.83 -17.14
CA LEU A 566 9.90 -5.90 -18.53
C LEU A 566 9.45 -7.19 -19.21
N LEU A 567 8.76 -7.08 -20.35
CA LEU A 567 8.48 -8.21 -21.21
C LEU A 567 9.75 -8.64 -21.94
N LYS A 568 10.17 -9.90 -21.75
CA LYS A 568 11.37 -10.48 -22.40
C LYS A 568 11.05 -11.24 -23.68
N GLN A 569 9.78 -11.57 -23.92
CA GLN A 569 9.33 -12.49 -24.97
C GLN A 569 8.09 -11.99 -25.68
N GLY A 570 7.74 -12.69 -26.77
CA GLY A 570 6.56 -12.37 -27.58
C GLY A 570 6.74 -11.11 -28.43
N PRO A 571 5.65 -10.63 -29.05
CA PRO A 571 5.71 -9.48 -29.97
C PRO A 571 6.09 -8.17 -29.28
N TYR A 572 6.00 -8.10 -27.95
CA TYR A 572 6.27 -6.89 -27.15
C TYR A 572 7.59 -6.95 -26.38
N ALA A 573 8.48 -7.90 -26.72
CA ALA A 573 9.78 -8.02 -26.06
C ALA A 573 10.54 -6.69 -26.05
N GLY A 574 11.10 -6.32 -24.90
CA GLY A 574 11.78 -5.05 -24.65
C GLY A 574 10.86 -3.91 -24.19
N GLN A 575 9.55 -4.14 -24.09
CA GLN A 575 8.58 -3.16 -23.58
C GLN A 575 8.19 -3.47 -22.14
N MET A 576 7.73 -2.44 -21.42
CA MET A 576 7.28 -2.60 -20.04
C MET A 576 5.76 -2.75 -19.97
N ILE A 577 5.28 -3.46 -18.95
CA ILE A 577 3.87 -3.46 -18.56
C ILE A 577 3.75 -3.17 -17.07
N PHE A 578 2.62 -2.61 -16.66
CA PHE A 578 2.31 -2.34 -15.24
C PHE A 578 0.79 -2.39 -15.03
N GLY A 579 0.40 -2.87 -13.84
CA GLY A 579 -0.99 -2.86 -13.41
C GLY A 579 -1.49 -1.46 -13.03
N ASP A 580 -2.79 -1.32 -12.81
CA ASP A 580 -3.38 -0.19 -12.10
C ASP A 580 -4.44 -0.65 -11.09
N VAL A 581 -4.37 -0.14 -9.86
CA VAL A 581 -5.26 -0.54 -8.76
C VAL A 581 -6.64 0.11 -8.86
N SER A 582 -6.74 1.34 -9.38
CA SER A 582 -7.98 2.12 -9.39
C SER A 582 -8.62 2.17 -10.79
N HIS A 583 -7.84 2.50 -11.81
CA HIS A 583 -8.26 2.42 -13.21
C HIS A 583 -8.48 0.96 -13.62
N GLY A 584 -7.72 0.03 -13.03
CA GLY A 584 -7.81 -1.40 -13.30
C GLY A 584 -7.03 -1.84 -14.53
N GLY A 585 -6.80 -3.14 -14.61
CA GLY A 585 -6.11 -3.74 -15.75
C GLY A 585 -4.60 -3.56 -15.73
N ILE A 586 -4.00 -3.74 -16.91
CA ILE A 586 -2.59 -3.64 -17.22
C ILE A 586 -2.44 -2.71 -18.42
N ASN A 587 -1.45 -1.84 -18.36
CA ASN A 587 -1.01 -0.95 -19.43
C ASN A 587 0.34 -1.41 -19.98
N ARG A 588 0.64 -1.08 -21.24
CA ARG A 588 1.91 -1.37 -21.91
C ARG A 588 2.62 -0.08 -22.27
N ALA A 589 3.91 0.03 -21.97
CA ALA A 589 4.73 1.18 -22.33
C ALA A 589 5.85 0.79 -23.30
N PHE A 590 5.93 1.54 -24.40
CA PHE A 590 7.07 1.53 -25.30
C PHE A 590 8.00 2.69 -24.94
N LEU A 591 9.29 2.40 -24.80
CA LEU A 591 10.33 3.36 -24.44
C LEU A 591 11.41 3.44 -25.52
N GLU A 592 11.94 4.63 -25.73
CA GLU A 592 13.11 4.89 -26.57
C GLU A 592 14.05 5.90 -25.90
N LYS A 593 15.34 5.90 -26.29
CA LYS A 593 16.32 6.87 -25.81
C LYS A 593 16.50 7.98 -26.84
N ILE A 594 16.26 9.22 -26.43
CA ILE A 594 16.63 10.44 -27.18
C ILE A 594 17.64 11.20 -26.33
N ASP A 595 18.80 11.50 -26.90
CA ASP A 595 19.92 12.14 -26.19
C ASP A 595 20.33 11.45 -24.87
N GLY A 596 20.23 10.11 -24.85
CA GLY A 596 20.58 9.27 -23.70
C GLY A 596 19.50 9.18 -22.61
N GLU A 597 18.38 9.87 -22.76
CA GLU A 597 17.27 9.90 -21.80
C GLU A 597 16.08 9.08 -22.31
N TYR A 598 15.47 8.27 -21.43
CA TYR A 598 14.24 7.58 -21.80
C TYR A 598 13.07 8.54 -21.91
N GLN A 599 12.32 8.39 -22.99
CA GLN A 599 10.97 8.91 -23.19
C GLN A 599 10.14 7.87 -23.95
N GLY A 600 8.84 8.04 -24.03
CA GLY A 600 8.02 7.06 -24.76
C GLY A 600 6.53 7.26 -24.62
N CYS A 601 5.79 6.18 -24.83
CA CYS A 601 4.34 6.20 -24.84
C CYS A 601 3.73 5.01 -24.10
N VAL A 602 2.46 5.19 -23.73
CA VAL A 602 1.64 4.15 -23.10
C VAL A 602 0.46 3.76 -23.98
N PHE A 603 0.09 2.48 -23.91
CA PHE A 603 -1.03 1.84 -24.58
C PHE A 603 -1.90 1.11 -23.55
N ARG A 604 -3.21 1.07 -23.80
CA ARG A 604 -4.10 0.14 -23.09
C ARG A 604 -3.73 -1.29 -23.50
N PHE A 605 -3.69 -2.21 -22.55
CA PHE A 605 -3.29 -3.60 -22.83
C PHE A 605 -4.36 -4.61 -22.44
N CYS A 606 -4.73 -4.71 -21.15
CA CYS A 606 -5.67 -5.73 -20.66
C CYS A 606 -6.51 -5.16 -19.52
N GLN A 607 -7.82 -5.41 -19.43
CA GLN A 607 -8.65 -4.83 -18.35
C GLN A 607 -9.79 -5.73 -17.84
N GLY A 608 -9.90 -6.96 -18.36
CA GLY A 608 -10.85 -7.99 -17.90
C GLY A 608 -10.33 -8.88 -16.76
N LEU A 609 -9.70 -8.28 -15.75
CA LEU A 609 -9.10 -8.97 -14.59
C LEU A 609 -10.01 -8.86 -13.36
N GLU A 610 -9.80 -9.74 -12.38
CA GLU A 610 -10.67 -9.87 -11.19
C GLU A 610 -10.70 -8.61 -10.32
N ALA A 611 -9.57 -7.93 -10.15
CA ALA A 611 -9.43 -6.73 -9.33
C ALA A 611 -8.43 -5.73 -9.91
N GLY A 612 -8.22 -4.62 -9.21
CA GLY A 612 -7.16 -3.66 -9.52
C GLY A 612 -5.79 -4.30 -9.30
N ILE A 613 -4.85 -4.11 -10.24
CA ILE A 613 -3.58 -4.84 -10.24
C ILE A 613 -2.48 -4.02 -9.57
N ASN A 614 -1.94 -4.56 -8.49
CA ASN A 614 -0.91 -3.90 -7.68
C ASN A 614 0.50 -4.41 -7.99
N ARG A 615 0.65 -5.72 -8.20
CA ARG A 615 1.93 -6.39 -8.41
C ARG A 615 1.88 -7.25 -9.67
N LEU A 616 3.00 -7.31 -10.37
CA LEU A 616 3.17 -8.14 -11.55
C LEU A 616 4.46 -8.96 -11.41
N ALA A 617 4.44 -10.19 -11.89
CA ALA A 617 5.64 -11.01 -12.05
C ALA A 617 5.60 -11.70 -13.41
N ILE A 618 6.77 -12.06 -13.94
CA ILE A 618 6.88 -12.74 -15.24
C ILE A 618 7.76 -13.98 -15.04
N ASP A 619 7.31 -15.13 -15.54
CA ASP A 619 8.11 -16.35 -15.60
C ASP A 619 9.03 -16.40 -16.83
N ASP A 620 9.90 -17.41 -16.88
CA ASP A 620 10.84 -17.62 -17.99
C ASP A 620 10.15 -18.04 -19.29
N GLU A 621 8.86 -18.39 -19.27
CA GLU A 621 8.01 -18.65 -20.43
C GLU A 621 7.26 -17.40 -20.92
N GLY A 622 7.33 -16.28 -20.17
CA GLY A 622 6.66 -15.03 -20.48
C GLY A 622 5.20 -14.95 -20.03
N SER A 623 4.72 -15.87 -19.19
CA SER A 623 3.44 -15.74 -18.52
C SER A 623 3.49 -14.59 -17.52
N ILE A 624 2.41 -13.83 -17.44
CA ILE A 624 2.30 -12.68 -16.54
C ILE A 624 1.42 -13.09 -15.36
N TYR A 625 1.98 -13.02 -14.15
CA TYR A 625 1.26 -13.19 -12.90
C TYR A 625 0.77 -11.84 -12.43
N ALA A 626 -0.51 -11.74 -12.07
CA ALA A 626 -1.17 -10.50 -11.70
C ALA A 626 -1.77 -10.60 -10.29
N GLY A 627 -1.21 -9.81 -9.37
CA GLY A 627 -1.65 -9.70 -7.98
C GLY A 627 -2.61 -8.54 -7.80
N GLY A 628 -3.85 -8.87 -7.45
CA GLY A 628 -4.94 -7.92 -7.26
C GLY A 628 -5.06 -7.41 -5.83
N VAL A 629 -5.36 -6.12 -5.68
CA VAL A 629 -5.65 -5.46 -4.40
C VAL A 629 -6.78 -4.45 -4.59
N GLY A 630 -7.47 -4.12 -3.50
CA GLY A 630 -8.39 -3.00 -3.49
C GLY A 630 -8.99 -2.75 -2.12
N MET A 631 -9.60 -1.58 -2.00
CA MET A 631 -10.35 -1.15 -0.83
C MET A 631 -11.64 -0.44 -1.25
N ASN A 632 -12.72 -0.73 -0.51
CA ASN A 632 -13.99 -0.05 -0.71
C ASN A 632 -13.86 1.47 -0.49
N GLY A 633 -14.57 2.27 -1.28
CA GLY A 633 -14.55 3.73 -1.14
C GLY A 633 -13.48 4.43 -1.98
N GLY A 634 -13.28 3.94 -3.21
CA GLY A 634 -12.59 4.68 -4.27
C GLY A 634 -11.11 4.35 -4.48
N TRP A 635 -10.57 3.29 -3.87
CA TRP A 635 -9.24 2.73 -4.22
C TRP A 635 -9.36 1.25 -4.58
N ALA A 636 -10.19 0.97 -5.58
CA ALA A 636 -10.42 -0.37 -6.10
C ALA A 636 -10.98 -0.28 -7.53
N HIS A 637 -10.58 -1.22 -8.39
CA HIS A 637 -11.28 -1.43 -9.65
C HIS A 637 -12.59 -2.16 -9.39
N LYS A 638 -13.72 -1.54 -9.74
CA LYS A 638 -15.08 -2.11 -9.59
C LYS A 638 -15.41 -2.57 -8.16
N GLU A 639 -14.81 -1.96 -7.13
CA GLU A 639 -14.94 -2.36 -5.72
C GLU A 639 -14.47 -3.80 -5.39
N HIS A 640 -13.73 -4.45 -6.30
CA HIS A 640 -13.08 -5.73 -6.02
C HIS A 640 -11.81 -5.50 -5.20
N GLN A 641 -11.58 -6.36 -4.19
CA GLN A 641 -10.53 -6.15 -3.19
C GLN A 641 -9.35 -7.10 -3.29
N PHE A 642 -9.50 -8.20 -4.02
CA PHE A 642 -8.53 -9.29 -4.12
C PHE A 642 -8.55 -9.88 -5.52
N GLY A 643 -7.42 -10.43 -5.94
CA GLY A 643 -7.31 -11.19 -7.18
C GLY A 643 -5.94 -11.84 -7.27
N LEU A 644 -5.86 -13.01 -7.90
CA LEU A 644 -4.59 -13.64 -8.23
C LEU A 644 -4.75 -14.49 -9.48
N GLU A 645 -4.22 -13.98 -10.58
CA GLU A 645 -4.46 -14.51 -11.92
C GLU A 645 -3.15 -14.63 -12.70
N LYS A 646 -3.14 -15.50 -13.72
CA LYS A 646 -2.05 -15.71 -14.66
C LYS A 646 -2.57 -15.47 -16.08
N LEU A 647 -1.84 -14.67 -16.85
CA LEU A 647 -2.04 -14.47 -18.28
C LEU A 647 -0.97 -15.26 -19.03
N LYS A 648 -1.38 -16.32 -19.71
CA LYS A 648 -0.49 -17.20 -20.49
C LYS A 648 -0.59 -16.85 -21.96
N TYR A 649 0.54 -16.59 -22.62
CA TYR A 649 0.53 -16.29 -24.06
C TYR A 649 0.01 -17.50 -24.86
N ASN A 650 -1.01 -17.28 -25.68
CA ASN A 650 -1.70 -18.36 -26.41
C ASN A 650 -1.20 -18.55 -27.85
N GLY A 651 -0.13 -17.84 -28.23
CA GLY A 651 0.47 -17.92 -29.57
C GLY A 651 -0.14 -16.96 -30.59
N ASN A 652 -1.27 -16.31 -30.29
CA ASN A 652 -1.93 -15.39 -31.22
C ASN A 652 -1.34 -13.98 -31.13
N THR A 653 -1.24 -13.28 -32.26
CA THR A 653 -0.86 -11.87 -32.30
C THR A 653 -2.09 -10.99 -32.51
N THR A 654 -2.37 -10.11 -31.55
CA THR A 654 -3.46 -9.14 -31.62
C THR A 654 -3.08 -7.98 -32.55
N PHE A 655 -4.01 -7.48 -33.37
CA PHE A 655 -3.77 -6.30 -34.21
C PHE A 655 -3.84 -5.02 -33.37
N GLU A 656 -2.69 -4.35 -33.21
CA GLU A 656 -2.56 -3.13 -32.40
C GLU A 656 -1.31 -2.32 -32.76
N ILE A 657 -1.20 -1.13 -32.17
CA ILE A 657 0.00 -0.30 -32.25
C ILE A 657 1.11 -1.00 -31.47
N LEU A 658 2.17 -1.43 -32.15
CA LEU A 658 3.33 -2.05 -31.53
C LEU A 658 4.26 -1.00 -30.90
N ALA A 659 4.55 0.07 -31.64
CA ALA A 659 5.46 1.13 -31.19
C ALA A 659 5.09 2.48 -31.82
N LEU A 660 5.45 3.55 -31.14
CA LEU A 660 5.37 4.92 -31.64
C LEU A 660 6.73 5.58 -31.36
N ARG A 661 7.44 5.95 -32.43
CA ARG A 661 8.80 6.52 -32.34
C ARG A 661 8.79 7.96 -32.80
N ILE A 662 9.41 8.85 -32.04
CA ILE A 662 9.58 10.23 -32.49
C ILE A 662 10.65 10.29 -33.58
N LYS A 663 10.41 11.10 -34.61
CA LYS A 663 11.35 11.32 -35.72
C LYS A 663 11.49 12.82 -35.95
N PRO A 664 12.55 13.28 -36.64
CA PRO A 664 12.67 14.68 -37.01
C PRO A 664 11.42 15.17 -37.77
N GLY A 665 10.67 16.10 -37.15
CA GLY A 665 9.46 16.69 -37.71
C GLY A 665 8.20 15.82 -37.68
N GLY A 666 8.15 14.73 -36.90
CA GLY A 666 6.99 13.85 -36.88
C GLY A 666 7.14 12.59 -36.04
N PHE A 667 6.37 11.56 -36.41
CA PHE A 667 6.34 10.27 -35.73
C PHE A 667 6.29 9.10 -36.72
N GLU A 668 6.86 7.98 -36.32
CA GLU A 668 6.73 6.67 -36.96
C GLU A 668 5.83 5.80 -36.08
N LEU A 669 4.70 5.35 -36.63
CA LEU A 669 3.76 4.44 -35.98
C LEU A 669 3.92 3.05 -36.57
N GLU A 670 4.16 2.04 -35.73
CA GLU A 670 4.33 0.65 -36.14
C GLU A 670 3.18 -0.22 -35.61
N PHE A 671 2.63 -1.10 -36.44
CA PHE A 671 1.59 -2.06 -36.08
C PHE A 671 2.11 -3.49 -36.03
N THR A 672 1.47 -4.33 -35.21
CA THR A 672 1.77 -5.77 -35.13
C THR A 672 1.44 -6.53 -36.44
N SER A 673 0.44 -6.06 -37.19
CA SER A 673 -0.03 -6.65 -38.47
C SER A 673 -0.17 -5.57 -39.55
N PRO A 674 0.01 -5.88 -40.85
CA PRO A 674 -0.17 -4.90 -41.92
C PRO A 674 -1.60 -4.37 -41.98
N LEU A 675 -1.75 -3.08 -42.29
CA LEU A 675 -3.06 -2.44 -42.49
C LEU A 675 -3.81 -3.06 -43.67
N SER A 676 -5.14 -3.04 -43.59
CA SER A 676 -6.01 -3.44 -44.69
C SER A 676 -5.79 -2.58 -45.93
N ARG A 677 -5.77 -3.22 -47.11
CA ARG A 677 -5.77 -2.52 -48.41
C ARG A 677 -7.15 -2.00 -48.82
N GLU A 678 -8.20 -2.48 -48.16
CA GLU A 678 -9.59 -2.12 -48.44
C GLU A 678 -10.01 -0.83 -47.72
N ILE A 679 -9.41 -0.57 -46.56
CA ILE A 679 -9.66 0.61 -45.73
C ILE A 679 -8.40 1.47 -45.76
N PRO A 680 -8.29 2.46 -46.67
CA PRO A 680 -7.09 3.28 -46.75
C PRO A 680 -6.90 4.08 -45.46
N PHE A 681 -5.66 4.16 -45.00
CA PHE A 681 -5.28 5.04 -43.91
C PHE A 681 -5.04 6.44 -44.47
N ASP A 682 -5.82 7.42 -44.02
CA ASP A 682 -5.69 8.83 -44.39
C ASP A 682 -5.85 9.74 -43.17
N ARG A 683 -5.78 11.07 -43.37
CA ARG A 683 -5.86 12.05 -42.27
C ARG A 683 -7.18 12.02 -41.50
N SER A 684 -8.27 11.50 -42.07
CA SER A 684 -9.54 11.35 -41.35
C SER A 684 -9.50 10.22 -40.32
N LYS A 685 -8.54 9.30 -40.44
CA LYS A 685 -8.38 8.11 -39.59
C LYS A 685 -7.54 8.33 -38.34
N ILE A 686 -7.04 9.54 -38.14
CA ILE A 686 -6.13 9.85 -37.05
C ILE A 686 -6.35 11.29 -36.59
N LYS A 687 -6.42 11.48 -35.28
CA LYS A 687 -6.40 12.78 -34.62
C LYS A 687 -5.18 12.85 -33.74
N VAL A 688 -4.52 14.01 -33.74
CA VAL A 688 -3.33 14.27 -32.94
C VAL A 688 -3.55 15.55 -32.16
N ALA A 689 -3.33 15.49 -30.85
CA ALA A 689 -3.37 16.64 -29.98
C ALA A 689 -2.12 16.66 -29.10
N GLN A 690 -1.78 17.83 -28.55
CA GLN A 690 -0.76 17.91 -27.52
C GLN A 690 -1.17 18.85 -26.40
N TRP A 691 -0.62 18.61 -25.21
CA TRP A 691 -0.75 19.48 -24.04
C TRP A 691 0.48 19.30 -23.14
N ARG A 692 0.66 20.19 -22.18
CA ARG A 692 1.63 20.03 -21.09
C ARG A 692 0.93 19.92 -19.75
N TYR A 693 1.68 19.48 -18.76
CA TYR A 693 1.27 19.53 -17.36
C TYR A 693 2.08 20.57 -16.59
N GLU A 694 1.52 21.02 -15.47
CA GLU A 694 2.19 21.90 -14.52
C GLU A 694 1.91 21.38 -13.11
N ALA A 695 2.96 21.15 -12.34
CA ALA A 695 2.84 20.71 -10.95
C ALA A 695 2.32 21.85 -10.09
N THR A 696 1.25 21.60 -9.33
CA THR A 696 0.66 22.58 -8.41
C THR A 696 0.24 21.92 -7.11
N GLU A 697 -0.05 22.69 -6.08
CA GLU A 697 -0.58 22.18 -4.81
C GLU A 697 -1.95 21.48 -4.91
N LYS A 698 -2.67 21.66 -6.03
CA LYS A 698 -3.97 21.02 -6.26
C LYS A 698 -3.78 19.53 -6.54
N TYR A 699 -4.79 18.74 -6.19
CA TYR A 699 -4.79 17.31 -6.51
C TYR A 699 -4.94 17.11 -8.02
N GLY A 700 -3.95 16.46 -8.64
CA GLY A 700 -3.91 16.29 -10.09
C GLY A 700 -3.69 17.62 -10.81
N GLY A 701 -3.70 17.58 -12.14
CA GLY A 701 -3.49 18.78 -12.96
C GLY A 701 -4.31 18.75 -14.24
N PRO A 702 -4.86 19.91 -14.67
CA PRO A 702 -5.53 20.00 -15.95
C PRO A 702 -4.51 19.84 -17.10
N LYS A 703 -5.01 19.49 -18.29
CA LYS A 703 -4.25 19.64 -19.53
C LYS A 703 -4.11 21.13 -19.84
N ILE A 704 -2.88 21.61 -19.98
CA ILE A 704 -2.58 23.03 -20.26
C ILE A 704 -2.05 23.16 -21.69
N ASP A 705 -2.40 24.27 -22.35
CA ASP A 705 -2.03 24.56 -23.74
C ASP A 705 -2.48 23.45 -24.71
N GLU A 706 -3.65 22.86 -24.46
CA GLU A 706 -4.19 21.80 -25.31
C GLU A 706 -4.51 22.34 -26.72
N GLU A 707 -3.93 21.69 -27.72
CA GLU A 707 -4.14 22.04 -29.13
C GLU A 707 -4.15 20.81 -30.05
N GLN A 708 -4.79 20.93 -31.20
CA GLN A 708 -4.77 19.91 -32.25
C GLN A 708 -3.57 20.15 -33.17
N LEU A 709 -2.85 19.08 -33.50
CA LEU A 709 -1.70 19.14 -34.42
C LEU A 709 -2.11 18.73 -35.84
N PRO A 710 -1.72 19.51 -36.87
CA PRO A 710 -2.00 19.14 -38.25
C PRO A 710 -1.07 18.03 -38.73
N ILE A 711 -1.58 17.15 -39.59
CA ILE A 711 -0.77 16.14 -40.29
C ILE A 711 -0.48 16.64 -41.70
N GLU A 712 0.77 16.96 -42.00
CA GLU A 712 1.19 17.43 -43.32
C GLU A 712 1.38 16.30 -44.32
N LYS A 713 1.89 15.15 -43.88
CA LYS A 713 2.20 14.02 -44.77
C LYS A 713 1.98 12.70 -44.04
N ILE A 714 1.48 11.72 -44.78
CA ILE A 714 1.33 10.33 -44.35
C ILE A 714 2.03 9.48 -45.41
N GLU A 715 2.99 8.65 -44.99
CA GLU A 715 3.65 7.66 -45.84
C GLU A 715 3.54 6.29 -45.20
N ILE A 716 2.99 5.34 -45.93
CA ILE A 716 2.83 3.96 -45.47
C ILE A 716 3.95 3.13 -46.09
N SER A 717 4.64 2.32 -45.29
CA SER A 717 5.68 1.41 -45.77
C SER A 717 5.13 0.34 -46.72
N ASP A 718 5.99 -0.23 -47.55
CA ASP A 718 5.63 -1.29 -48.50
C ASP A 718 5.04 -2.54 -47.82
N ASN A 719 5.50 -2.85 -46.60
CA ASN A 719 4.98 -3.96 -45.80
C ASN A 719 3.66 -3.63 -45.09
N GLY A 720 3.15 -2.40 -45.20
CA GLY A 720 1.89 -1.94 -44.62
C GLY A 720 1.84 -1.87 -43.09
N LYS A 721 2.97 -2.08 -42.40
CA LYS A 721 3.04 -2.08 -40.92
C LYS A 721 3.46 -0.74 -40.32
N ILE A 722 4.11 0.11 -41.11
CA ILE A 722 4.68 1.37 -40.62
C ILE A 722 3.99 2.54 -41.31
N ILE A 723 3.63 3.54 -40.52
CA ILE A 723 3.16 4.85 -40.99
C ILE A 723 4.13 5.92 -40.50
N ASN A 724 4.72 6.67 -41.43
CA ASN A 724 5.45 7.88 -41.13
C ASN A 724 4.51 9.09 -41.26
N LEU A 725 4.40 9.86 -40.18
CA LEU A 725 3.55 11.03 -40.05
C LEU A 725 4.44 12.27 -39.94
N LYS A 726 4.30 13.22 -40.87
CA LYS A 726 4.90 14.55 -40.71
C LYS A 726 3.94 15.46 -39.96
N ILE A 727 4.32 15.89 -38.77
CA ILE A 727 3.48 16.64 -37.82
C ILE A 727 4.29 17.85 -37.34
N PRO A 728 4.13 19.03 -37.97
CA PRO A 728 4.79 20.24 -37.49
C PRO A 728 4.20 20.70 -36.14
N GLY A 729 5.01 21.41 -35.35
CA GLY A 729 4.56 22.02 -34.10
C GLY A 729 4.62 21.14 -32.85
N ILE A 730 5.21 19.95 -32.94
CA ILE A 730 5.51 19.12 -31.75
C ILE A 730 6.46 19.90 -30.83
N ARG A 731 6.16 19.93 -29.53
CA ARG A 731 6.94 20.66 -28.51
C ARG A 731 7.54 19.72 -27.47
N GLU A 732 8.74 20.07 -26.99
CA GLU A 732 9.35 19.43 -25.81
C GLU A 732 8.60 19.82 -24.53
N GLY A 733 8.52 18.89 -23.57
CA GLY A 733 7.75 19.03 -22.33
C GLY A 733 6.25 18.79 -22.50
N TYR A 734 5.80 18.33 -23.69
CA TYR A 734 4.40 18.05 -23.98
C TYR A 734 4.13 16.55 -24.07
N VAL A 735 2.89 16.17 -23.76
CA VAL A 735 2.30 14.88 -24.11
C VAL A 735 1.60 15.04 -25.46
N VAL A 736 1.94 14.18 -26.42
CA VAL A 736 1.28 14.08 -27.72
C VAL A 736 0.35 12.87 -27.70
N TYR A 737 -0.94 13.12 -27.88
CA TYR A 737 -1.99 12.10 -27.91
C TYR A 737 -2.39 11.77 -29.33
N PHE A 738 -2.51 10.48 -29.59
CA PHE A 738 -2.97 9.93 -30.84
C PHE A 738 -4.28 9.18 -30.62
N TYR A 739 -5.28 9.49 -31.45
CA TYR A 739 -6.53 8.74 -31.55
C TYR A 739 -6.72 8.23 -32.97
N LEU A 740 -6.79 6.92 -33.13
CA LEU A 740 -7.03 6.22 -34.38
C LEU A 740 -8.50 5.81 -34.50
N ASP A 741 -9.01 5.83 -35.73
CA ASP A 741 -10.39 5.45 -36.05
C ASP A 741 -10.66 3.96 -35.73
N GLU A 742 -11.78 3.69 -35.07
CA GLU A 742 -12.15 2.35 -34.59
C GLU A 742 -12.48 1.34 -35.70
N ASN A 743 -12.67 1.81 -36.93
CA ASN A 743 -12.92 0.97 -38.10
C ASN A 743 -11.64 0.54 -38.82
N LEU A 744 -10.46 0.94 -38.32
CA LEU A 744 -9.21 0.41 -38.85
C LEU A 744 -9.14 -1.10 -38.65
N LYS A 745 -8.61 -1.77 -39.68
CA LYS A 745 -8.44 -3.22 -39.72
C LYS A 745 -7.08 -3.60 -40.26
N ASP A 746 -6.62 -4.77 -39.87
CA ASP A 746 -5.47 -5.40 -40.51
C ASP A 746 -5.85 -6.08 -41.84
N ILE A 747 -4.85 -6.61 -42.53
CA ILE A 747 -5.02 -7.35 -43.78
C ILE A 747 -5.91 -8.59 -43.66
N ASN A 748 -6.10 -9.12 -42.45
CA ASN A 748 -6.96 -10.25 -42.13
C ASN A 748 -8.34 -9.81 -41.60
N GLN A 749 -8.67 -8.52 -41.69
CA GLN A 749 -9.94 -7.92 -41.27
C GLN A 749 -10.18 -7.93 -39.76
N HIS A 750 -9.15 -8.16 -38.94
CA HIS A 750 -9.24 -7.99 -37.49
C HIS A 750 -9.30 -6.50 -37.14
N ARG A 751 -10.15 -6.17 -36.16
CA ARG A 751 -10.26 -4.81 -35.62
C ARG A 751 -9.04 -4.49 -34.75
N LEU A 752 -8.62 -3.22 -34.77
CA LEU A 752 -7.60 -2.70 -33.86
C LEU A 752 -8.05 -2.87 -32.39
N TRP A 753 -7.19 -3.39 -31.53
CA TRP A 753 -7.52 -3.64 -30.11
C TRP A 753 -7.74 -2.36 -29.31
N SER A 754 -6.82 -1.40 -29.44
CA SER A 754 -6.96 -0.04 -28.91
C SER A 754 -6.39 0.95 -29.91
N GLY A 755 -7.09 2.08 -30.08
CA GLY A 755 -6.72 3.14 -30.99
C GLY A 755 -6.10 4.37 -30.31
N GLU A 756 -5.69 4.27 -29.05
CA GLU A 756 -5.19 5.42 -28.29
C GLU A 756 -3.75 5.22 -27.83
N THR A 757 -2.97 6.29 -27.86
CA THR A 757 -1.67 6.33 -27.20
C THR A 757 -1.29 7.75 -26.80
N TRP A 758 -0.53 7.85 -25.71
CA TRP A 758 -0.04 9.11 -25.13
C TRP A 758 1.48 9.05 -25.08
N TYR A 759 2.14 9.87 -25.89
CA TYR A 759 3.60 9.94 -26.00
C TYR A 759 4.13 11.16 -25.24
N THR A 760 5.11 10.98 -24.35
CA THR A 760 5.77 12.08 -23.63
C THR A 760 7.02 12.51 -24.38
N VAL A 761 7.10 13.79 -24.78
CA VAL A 761 8.26 14.35 -25.49
C VAL A 761 9.14 15.08 -24.47
N LYS A 762 10.25 14.47 -24.04
CA LYS A 762 11.27 15.15 -23.24
C LYS A 762 12.19 15.98 -24.12
N SER A 763 12.66 15.37 -25.21
CA SER A 763 13.53 15.97 -26.21
C SER A 763 13.09 15.61 -27.62
N LEU A 764 13.35 16.50 -28.57
CA LEU A 764 13.18 16.24 -29.99
C LEU A 764 14.47 15.67 -30.61
N PRO A 765 14.40 14.64 -31.47
CA PRO A 765 15.59 14.14 -32.14
C PRO A 765 16.18 15.18 -33.09
N GLU A 766 17.51 15.32 -33.10
CA GLU A 766 18.19 16.16 -34.08
C GLU A 766 17.84 15.73 -35.51
N ALA A 767 17.65 16.71 -36.41
CA ALA A 767 17.55 16.41 -37.83
C ALA A 767 18.86 15.75 -38.27
N ALA A 768 18.78 14.53 -38.82
CA ALA A 768 19.95 13.85 -39.34
C ALA A 768 20.73 14.79 -40.27
N VAL A 769 21.95 15.16 -39.87
CA VAL A 769 22.84 15.92 -40.74
C VAL A 769 23.14 15.02 -41.93
N PRO A 770 22.75 15.40 -43.16
CA PRO A 770 23.09 14.58 -44.31
C PRO A 770 24.62 14.50 -44.39
N LEU A 771 25.14 13.27 -44.28
CA LEU A 771 26.56 12.95 -44.43
C LEU A 771 27.08 13.32 -45.81
#